data_AF-A0A612JLF8-F1
#
_entry.id   AF-A0A612JLF8-F1
#
_cell.length_a   1.000
_cell.length_b   1.000
_cell.length_c   1.000
_cell.angle_alpha   90.00
_cell.angle_beta   90.00
_cell.angle_gamma   90.00
#
_symmetry.space_group_name_H-M   'P 1'
#
loop_
_entity.id
_entity.type
_entity.pdbx_description
1 polymer ?
#
loop_
_entity_poly.entity_id
_entity_poly.type
_entity_poly.pdbx_seq_one_letter_code
_entity_poly.pdbx_strand_id
1 'polypeptide(L)'
;MKKFVLIFICFLTLTTIVPWNTLETKAASTSWLEQELDGNEAFITETERVLSKNREDITLADLETIQELDIYGDASSIPDKISDYKNLNTLLALNGTISEIPTSITKLTKLTRINVDNNNFQEFPMILLQMPSLSSIEINRNKIKEIPSEITTLSPHLGSLDVRYNELITLPDNIFTTEWESKLSLLTTGNQLVSDIPADWLDNFNQADNMLEFYNNPPNDYHQKQDQLTYSGARIEVPLNTDLKTLTPDKTKLGLKTGRTLFEQHEFMYYDDGTSNNILTNGVATATGNGYITIKSTLSTNSNPFAKVRVPITVTPPVKGGDVTVQYKDTTGVVLADSITLSGNVGENYTTTAKTIDGYSLTTTPANANGTFSTNPQTVTYTYTKDPIAQPVTVNYIDTDGKTIAPSETLTGNISENYTTTAKTIDGYSLTTTPANAKGTFSTEPQIINYIYAKNAETAQPITVNYRNSTGQKIAKSEVLTGNIGESYSTQPKTIAGYTLTTIPPNAKGTFTTNAQTVTYMYTPIAISALPVTVNYLDENGKEIADSVVLNGRVGEAYNTLAKEIDGYTLIKTPTNANGVFSAEAQSIDYIYRKNKPVVIVNPPIKNPIIKIDSSTNVIKEETSVLPKTGDSNPYNDFLAGILLLSSAMFLWKNHK
;
A
#
# COMPACT_ATOMS: atom_id res chain seq x y z
N MET A 1 -9.82 -45.59 -46.50
CA MET A 1 -9.67 -46.69 -47.47
C MET A 1 -11.04 -47.06 -48.00
N LYS A 2 -11.27 -46.88 -49.30
CA LYS A 2 -12.45 -47.37 -50.02
C LYS A 2 -12.35 -48.89 -50.19
N LYS A 3 -13.47 -49.62 -50.12
CA LYS A 3 -13.72 -50.78 -50.98
C LYS A 3 -15.22 -51.09 -51.05
N PHE A 4 -15.76 -50.76 -52.23
CA PHE A 4 -17.00 -51.24 -52.82
C PHE A 4 -16.96 -52.78 -53.00
N VAL A 5 -18.11 -53.45 -52.86
CA VAL A 5 -18.48 -54.56 -53.76
C VAL A 5 -19.97 -54.39 -54.10
N LEU A 6 -20.21 -54.11 -55.38
CA LEU A 6 -21.50 -54.00 -56.05
C LEU A 6 -21.70 -55.33 -56.82
N ILE A 7 -22.80 -56.04 -56.59
CA ILE A 7 -23.18 -57.20 -57.43
C ILE A 7 -24.26 -56.74 -58.39
N PHE A 8 -23.91 -56.80 -59.67
CA PHE A 8 -24.75 -56.53 -60.84
C PHE A 8 -25.24 -57.87 -61.38
N ILE A 9 -26.54 -58.06 -61.55
CA ILE A 9 -27.10 -59.09 -62.44
C ILE A 9 -28.10 -58.39 -63.37
N CYS A 10 -27.72 -58.28 -64.64
CA CYS A 10 -28.61 -57.95 -65.76
C CYS A 10 -29.45 -59.18 -66.13
N PHE A 11 -30.72 -59.00 -66.51
CA PHE A 11 -31.29 -59.66 -67.69
C PHE A 11 -32.55 -58.94 -68.21
N LEU A 12 -32.43 -58.52 -69.48
CA LEU A 12 -33.41 -58.34 -70.55
C LEU A 12 -34.76 -57.62 -70.36
N THR A 13 -34.83 -56.54 -71.14
CA THR A 13 -35.94 -55.82 -71.77
C THR A 13 -37.19 -56.63 -72.14
N LEU A 14 -38.36 -56.09 -71.78
CA LEU A 14 -39.52 -56.01 -72.67
C LEU A 14 -40.15 -54.61 -72.53
N THR A 15 -40.07 -53.82 -73.58
CA THR A 15 -40.68 -52.50 -73.68
C THR A 15 -42.17 -52.63 -73.95
N THR A 16 -43.00 -52.21 -73.00
CA THR A 16 -44.33 -51.66 -73.31
C THR A 16 -44.30 -50.18 -72.93
N ILE A 17 -44.46 -49.35 -73.95
CA ILE A 17 -44.63 -47.90 -73.83
C ILE A 17 -45.98 -47.70 -73.14
N VAL A 18 -45.97 -47.35 -71.85
CA VAL A 18 -47.14 -46.75 -71.20
C VAL A 18 -46.99 -45.24 -71.38
N PRO A 19 -47.92 -44.54 -72.05
CA PRO A 19 -47.78 -43.12 -72.28
C PRO A 19 -47.79 -42.36 -70.95
N TRP A 20 -46.74 -41.54 -70.75
CA TRP A 20 -46.75 -40.44 -69.77
C TRP A 20 -47.85 -39.46 -70.15
N ASN A 21 -49.04 -39.64 -69.59
CA ASN A 21 -50.06 -38.61 -69.40
C ASN A 21 -51.13 -39.15 -68.45
N THR A 22 -50.86 -38.99 -67.15
CA THR A 22 -51.75 -38.65 -66.03
C THR A 22 -51.03 -39.05 -64.74
N LEU A 23 -49.97 -38.30 -64.41
CA LEU A 23 -49.62 -38.07 -63.00
C LEU A 23 -50.34 -36.78 -62.57
N GLU A 24 -51.67 -36.80 -62.69
CA GLU A 24 -52.43 -36.18 -61.61
C GLU A 24 -52.25 -37.14 -60.44
N THR A 25 -51.53 -36.71 -59.42
CA THR A 25 -51.73 -37.24 -58.08
C THR A 25 -53.19 -37.00 -57.75
N LYS A 26 -54.05 -37.96 -58.11
CA LYS A 26 -55.34 -38.14 -57.47
C LYS A 26 -54.97 -38.42 -56.02
N ALA A 27 -54.93 -37.38 -55.19
CA ALA A 27 -55.05 -37.55 -53.76
C ALA A 27 -56.24 -38.49 -53.60
N ALA A 28 -55.98 -39.73 -53.17
CA ALA A 28 -57.04 -40.64 -52.83
C ALA A 28 -57.92 -39.85 -51.86
N SER A 29 -59.17 -39.63 -52.23
CA SER A 29 -60.14 -39.05 -51.32
C SER A 29 -60.18 -40.00 -50.14
N THR A 30 -59.54 -39.63 -49.02
CA THR A 30 -59.59 -40.43 -47.80
C THR A 30 -61.06 -40.59 -47.45
N SER A 31 -61.49 -41.83 -47.23
CA SER A 31 -62.88 -42.09 -46.85
C SER A 31 -63.21 -41.36 -45.55
N TRP A 32 -64.49 -41.11 -45.29
CA TRP A 32 -64.91 -40.55 -43.98
C TRP A 32 -64.35 -41.39 -42.83
N LEU A 33 -64.36 -42.73 -42.95
CA LEU A 33 -63.88 -43.63 -41.91
C LEU A 33 -62.37 -43.49 -41.68
N GLU A 34 -61.60 -43.36 -42.77
CA GLU A 34 -60.16 -43.10 -42.69
C GLU A 34 -59.86 -41.79 -41.97
N GLN A 35 -60.65 -40.73 -42.22
CA GLN A 35 -60.50 -39.48 -41.50
C GLN A 35 -60.96 -39.60 -40.03
N GLU A 36 -62.04 -40.35 -39.77
CA GLU A 36 -62.62 -40.49 -38.43
C GLU A 36 -61.71 -41.29 -37.50
N LEU A 37 -61.01 -42.29 -38.04
CA LEU A 37 -60.11 -43.16 -37.31
C LEU A 37 -58.63 -42.75 -37.47
N ASP A 38 -58.35 -41.50 -37.81
CA ASP A 38 -57.00 -40.92 -37.92
C ASP A 38 -56.06 -41.68 -38.88
N GLY A 39 -56.62 -42.33 -39.90
CA GLY A 39 -55.91 -43.19 -40.83
C GLY A 39 -55.40 -44.49 -40.20
N ASN A 40 -55.92 -44.87 -39.03
CA ASN A 40 -55.50 -46.05 -38.30
C ASN A 40 -56.04 -47.32 -38.97
N GLU A 41 -55.26 -47.84 -39.91
CA GLU A 41 -55.64 -48.97 -40.76
C GLU A 41 -56.02 -50.24 -39.96
N ALA A 42 -55.42 -50.46 -38.79
CA ALA A 42 -55.76 -51.61 -37.95
C ALA A 42 -57.18 -51.50 -37.39
N PHE A 43 -57.57 -50.31 -36.90
CA PHE A 43 -58.93 -50.03 -36.44
C PHE A 43 -59.93 -50.02 -37.60
N ILE A 44 -59.54 -49.45 -38.75
CA ILE A 44 -60.39 -49.43 -39.96
C ILE A 44 -60.67 -50.87 -40.42
N THR A 45 -59.64 -51.69 -40.59
CA THR A 45 -59.76 -53.08 -41.04
C THR A 45 -60.61 -53.91 -40.08
N GLU A 46 -60.42 -53.74 -38.77
CA GLU A 46 -61.24 -54.44 -37.78
C GLU A 46 -62.71 -53.99 -37.83
N THR A 47 -62.96 -52.70 -38.04
CA THR A 47 -64.31 -52.16 -38.20
C THR A 47 -64.99 -52.72 -39.46
N GLU A 48 -64.28 -52.78 -40.58
CA GLU A 48 -64.74 -53.42 -41.82
C GLU A 48 -65.06 -54.90 -41.58
N ARG A 49 -64.22 -55.61 -40.84
CA ARG A 49 -64.40 -57.03 -40.50
C ARG A 49 -65.64 -57.26 -39.63
N VAL A 50 -65.79 -56.52 -38.54
CA VAL A 50 -66.91 -56.67 -37.60
C VAL A 50 -68.25 -56.36 -38.26
N LEU A 51 -68.30 -55.32 -39.09
CA LEU A 51 -69.53 -54.92 -39.78
C LEU A 51 -69.79 -55.69 -41.07
N SER A 52 -68.78 -56.38 -41.61
CA SER A 52 -68.81 -56.98 -42.95
C SER A 52 -69.20 -55.97 -44.03
N LYS A 53 -68.61 -54.75 -43.94
CA LYS A 53 -68.83 -53.62 -44.84
C LYS A 53 -67.50 -53.06 -45.33
N ASN A 54 -67.47 -52.48 -46.53
CA ASN A 54 -66.33 -51.72 -47.00
C ASN A 54 -66.29 -50.35 -46.30
N ARG A 55 -65.10 -49.77 -46.09
CA ARG A 55 -64.90 -48.46 -45.43
C ARG A 55 -65.74 -47.32 -46.01
N GLU A 56 -66.05 -47.33 -47.30
CA GLU A 56 -66.87 -46.30 -47.94
C GLU A 56 -68.37 -46.39 -47.56
N ASP A 57 -68.83 -47.56 -47.14
CA ASP A 57 -70.24 -47.84 -46.80
C ASP A 57 -70.51 -47.81 -45.28
N ILE A 58 -69.47 -47.66 -44.47
CA ILE A 58 -69.59 -47.56 -43.02
C ILE A 58 -70.02 -46.14 -42.66
N THR A 59 -70.93 -46.03 -41.70
CA THR A 59 -71.44 -44.77 -41.17
C THR A 59 -71.18 -44.66 -39.68
N LEU A 60 -71.32 -43.47 -39.11
CA LEU A 60 -71.26 -43.27 -37.66
C LEU A 60 -72.25 -44.17 -36.89
N ALA A 61 -73.47 -44.33 -37.43
CA ALA A 61 -74.48 -45.19 -36.81
C ALA A 61 -74.05 -46.66 -36.78
N ASP A 62 -73.22 -47.10 -37.72
CA ASP A 62 -72.67 -48.46 -37.70
C ASP A 62 -71.62 -48.64 -36.60
N LEU A 63 -70.73 -47.65 -36.39
CA LEU A 63 -69.74 -47.68 -35.30
C LEU A 63 -70.43 -47.82 -33.94
N GLU A 64 -71.56 -47.12 -33.75
CA GLU A 64 -72.35 -47.20 -32.53
C GLU A 64 -72.92 -48.59 -32.27
N THR A 65 -73.03 -49.49 -33.25
CA THR A 65 -73.53 -50.86 -33.04
C THR A 65 -72.48 -51.81 -32.47
N ILE A 66 -71.21 -51.48 -32.60
CA ILE A 66 -70.09 -52.35 -32.23
C ILE A 66 -69.93 -52.40 -30.71
N GLN A 67 -69.77 -53.63 -30.21
CA GLN A 67 -69.61 -53.92 -28.79
C GLN A 67 -68.22 -54.43 -28.44
N GLU A 68 -67.53 -55.02 -29.40
CA GLU A 68 -66.20 -55.59 -29.24
C GLU A 68 -65.36 -55.24 -30.46
N LEU A 69 -64.15 -54.77 -30.21
CA LEU A 69 -63.12 -54.57 -31.20
C LEU A 69 -61.92 -55.42 -30.83
N ASP A 70 -61.48 -56.27 -31.75
CA ASP A 70 -60.28 -57.07 -31.64
C ASP A 70 -59.28 -56.63 -32.71
N ILE A 71 -58.41 -55.69 -32.35
CA ILE A 71 -57.50 -55.05 -33.28
C ILE A 71 -56.38 -56.03 -33.64
N TYR A 72 -56.54 -56.69 -34.79
CA TYR A 72 -55.51 -57.53 -35.39
C TYR A 72 -54.51 -56.68 -36.17
N GLY A 73 -53.33 -56.39 -35.60
CA GLY A 73 -52.22 -55.79 -36.33
C GLY A 73 -51.35 -54.83 -35.51
N ASP A 74 -50.34 -54.26 -36.17
CA ASP A 74 -49.35 -53.36 -35.56
C ASP A 74 -49.91 -51.94 -35.35
N ALA A 75 -51.03 -51.81 -34.62
CA ALA A 75 -51.64 -50.51 -34.33
C ALA A 75 -50.63 -49.61 -33.59
N SER A 76 -50.41 -48.39 -34.09
CA SER A 76 -49.48 -47.43 -33.49
C SER A 76 -50.14 -46.48 -32.48
N SER A 77 -51.46 -46.37 -32.53
CA SER A 77 -52.27 -45.54 -31.63
C SER A 77 -53.68 -46.13 -31.50
N ILE A 78 -54.47 -45.57 -30.57
CA ILE A 78 -55.93 -45.71 -30.56
C ILE A 78 -56.49 -44.40 -31.15
N PRO A 79 -57.44 -44.44 -32.10
CA PRO A 79 -57.97 -43.22 -32.70
C PRO A 79 -58.61 -42.27 -31.68
N ASP A 80 -58.44 -40.96 -31.89
CA ASP A 80 -58.98 -39.91 -31.03
C ASP A 80 -60.51 -39.97 -30.95
N LYS A 81 -61.17 -40.51 -31.99
CA LYS A 81 -62.62 -40.69 -32.03
C LYS A 81 -63.10 -42.10 -31.65
N ILE A 82 -62.31 -42.85 -30.89
CA ILE A 82 -62.76 -44.14 -30.31
C ILE A 82 -64.06 -44.02 -29.49
N SER A 83 -64.40 -42.82 -29.03
CA SER A 83 -65.69 -42.54 -28.36
C SER A 83 -66.93 -42.73 -29.23
N ASP A 84 -66.79 -42.78 -30.55
CA ASP A 84 -67.92 -42.96 -31.47
C ASP A 84 -68.47 -44.39 -31.46
N TYR A 85 -67.70 -45.35 -30.96
CA TYR A 85 -68.13 -46.72 -30.65
C TYR A 85 -68.92 -46.74 -29.33
N LYS A 86 -70.04 -46.02 -29.25
CA LYS A 86 -70.79 -45.73 -28.00
C LYS A 86 -71.22 -46.97 -27.21
N ASN A 87 -71.32 -48.13 -27.85
CA ASN A 87 -71.71 -49.40 -27.23
C ASN A 87 -70.54 -50.36 -26.97
N LEU A 88 -69.30 -49.92 -27.20
CA LEU A 88 -68.09 -50.72 -26.96
C LEU A 88 -68.00 -51.12 -25.48
N ASN A 89 -67.94 -52.41 -25.24
CA ASN A 89 -67.73 -53.01 -23.92
C ASN A 89 -66.34 -53.66 -23.79
N THR A 90 -65.75 -54.10 -24.91
CA THR A 90 -64.45 -54.77 -24.93
C THR A 90 -63.57 -54.17 -26.03
N LEU A 91 -62.37 -53.76 -25.65
CA LEU A 91 -61.33 -53.31 -26.59
C LEU A 91 -60.07 -54.15 -26.39
N LEU A 92 -59.71 -54.94 -27.39
CA LEU A 92 -58.46 -55.70 -27.44
C LEU A 92 -57.57 -55.06 -28.50
N ALA A 93 -56.46 -54.45 -28.09
CA ALA A 93 -55.49 -53.79 -28.96
C ALA A 93 -54.09 -54.31 -28.67
N LEU A 94 -53.82 -55.53 -29.15
CA LEU A 94 -52.65 -56.33 -28.80
C LEU A 94 -51.53 -56.20 -29.82
N ASN A 95 -50.29 -56.41 -29.38
CA ASN A 95 -49.11 -56.58 -30.27
C ASN A 95 -48.87 -55.38 -31.20
N GLY A 96 -49.08 -54.15 -30.72
CA GLY A 96 -48.85 -52.92 -31.46
C GLY A 96 -47.64 -52.14 -30.96
N THR A 97 -47.62 -50.84 -31.29
CA THR A 97 -46.67 -49.88 -30.74
C THR A 97 -47.37 -48.75 -29.98
N ILE A 98 -48.59 -49.00 -29.49
CA ILE A 98 -49.39 -48.02 -28.77
C ILE A 98 -48.63 -47.59 -27.51
N SER A 99 -48.53 -46.29 -27.28
CA SER A 99 -47.86 -45.74 -26.09
C SER A 99 -48.77 -44.84 -25.25
N GLU A 100 -49.97 -44.53 -25.74
CA GLU A 100 -50.93 -43.66 -25.07
C GLU A 100 -52.36 -44.10 -25.35
N ILE A 101 -53.28 -43.71 -24.46
CA ILE A 101 -54.71 -43.93 -24.62
C ILE A 101 -55.37 -42.54 -24.73
N PRO A 102 -56.15 -42.25 -25.77
CA PRO A 102 -56.74 -40.94 -25.99
C PRO A 102 -57.78 -40.63 -24.91
N THR A 103 -57.88 -39.35 -24.53
CA THR A 103 -58.81 -38.88 -23.49
C THR A 103 -60.28 -39.19 -23.80
N SER A 104 -60.63 -39.31 -25.09
CA SER A 104 -61.97 -39.66 -25.55
C SER A 104 -62.44 -41.03 -25.09
N ILE A 105 -61.54 -41.96 -24.72
CA ILE A 105 -61.92 -43.29 -24.20
C ILE A 105 -62.83 -43.18 -22.97
N THR A 106 -62.72 -42.11 -22.18
CA THR A 106 -63.54 -41.85 -20.99
C THR A 106 -65.03 -41.71 -21.29
N LYS A 107 -65.39 -41.41 -22.54
CA LYS A 107 -66.79 -41.34 -22.99
C LYS A 107 -67.42 -42.71 -23.21
N LEU A 108 -66.60 -43.78 -23.28
CA LEU A 108 -67.07 -45.16 -23.41
C LEU A 108 -67.53 -45.70 -22.05
N THR A 109 -68.68 -45.23 -21.58
CA THR A 109 -69.24 -45.57 -20.27
C THR A 109 -69.66 -47.03 -20.12
N LYS A 110 -69.66 -47.81 -21.21
CA LYS A 110 -69.94 -49.24 -21.23
C LYS A 110 -68.69 -50.12 -21.31
N LEU A 111 -67.50 -49.53 -21.47
CA LEU A 111 -66.27 -50.29 -21.57
C LEU A 111 -65.94 -50.94 -20.22
N THR A 112 -65.93 -52.26 -20.21
CA THR A 112 -65.64 -53.08 -19.03
C THR A 112 -64.28 -53.76 -19.12
N ARG A 113 -63.79 -54.03 -20.33
CA ARG A 113 -62.51 -54.70 -20.54
C ARG A 113 -61.66 -53.95 -21.54
N ILE A 114 -60.42 -53.66 -21.15
CA ILE A 114 -59.38 -53.18 -22.05
C ILE A 114 -58.17 -54.10 -21.95
N ASN A 115 -57.70 -54.58 -23.10
CA ASN A 115 -56.44 -55.29 -23.21
C ASN A 115 -55.53 -54.57 -24.21
N VAL A 116 -54.38 -54.11 -23.72
CA VAL A 116 -53.32 -53.45 -24.48
C VAL A 116 -51.97 -54.15 -24.25
N ASP A 117 -52.00 -55.47 -24.11
CA ASP A 117 -50.80 -56.29 -23.94
C ASP A 117 -49.84 -56.16 -25.13
N ASN A 118 -48.55 -56.24 -24.84
CA ASN A 118 -47.46 -56.21 -25.81
C ASN A 118 -47.48 -54.96 -26.69
N ASN A 119 -47.45 -53.79 -26.04
CA ASN A 119 -47.37 -52.47 -26.65
C ASN A 119 -46.13 -51.71 -26.12
N ASN A 120 -46.13 -50.37 -26.17
CA ASN A 120 -44.98 -49.55 -25.78
C ASN A 120 -45.28 -48.57 -24.63
N PHE A 121 -46.23 -48.89 -23.75
CA PHE A 121 -46.55 -48.08 -22.57
C PHE A 121 -45.35 -48.00 -21.62
N GLN A 122 -44.84 -46.79 -21.38
CA GLN A 122 -43.78 -46.51 -20.41
C GLN A 122 -44.33 -46.14 -19.03
N GLU A 123 -45.57 -45.65 -19.00
CA GLU A 123 -46.27 -45.21 -17.80
C GLU A 123 -47.66 -45.86 -17.77
N PHE A 124 -48.21 -46.02 -16.57
CA PHE A 124 -49.59 -46.48 -16.43
C PHE A 124 -50.54 -45.42 -17.02
N PRO A 125 -51.49 -45.81 -17.88
CA PRO A 125 -52.42 -44.87 -18.50
C PRO A 125 -53.43 -44.34 -17.48
N MET A 126 -53.11 -43.22 -16.82
CA MET A 126 -53.93 -42.56 -15.79
C MET A 126 -55.38 -42.31 -16.22
N ILE A 127 -55.63 -42.18 -17.53
CA ILE A 127 -56.98 -41.99 -18.08
C ILE A 127 -57.92 -43.16 -17.78
N LEU A 128 -57.40 -44.39 -17.66
CA LEU A 128 -58.21 -45.57 -17.32
C LEU A 128 -58.82 -45.48 -15.92
N LEU A 129 -58.21 -44.70 -15.03
CA LEU A 129 -58.69 -44.49 -13.66
C LEU A 129 -60.00 -43.68 -13.60
N GLN A 130 -60.40 -43.07 -14.71
CA GLN A 130 -61.63 -42.28 -14.80
C GLN A 130 -62.81 -43.08 -15.38
N MET A 131 -62.59 -44.34 -15.75
CA MET A 131 -63.58 -45.15 -16.46
C MET A 131 -64.56 -45.83 -15.49
N PRO A 132 -65.87 -45.51 -15.53
CA PRO A 132 -66.83 -45.84 -14.48
C PRO A 132 -67.26 -47.31 -14.44
N SER A 133 -66.85 -48.12 -15.41
CA SER A 133 -67.30 -49.52 -15.55
C SER A 133 -66.17 -50.49 -15.86
N LEU A 134 -64.93 -50.02 -15.83
CA LEU A 134 -63.76 -50.83 -16.20
C LEU A 134 -63.49 -51.88 -15.13
N SER A 135 -63.74 -53.15 -15.43
CA SER A 135 -63.60 -54.27 -14.51
C SER A 135 -62.35 -55.11 -14.75
N SER A 136 -61.74 -54.99 -15.93
CA SER A 136 -60.52 -55.71 -16.31
C SER A 136 -59.58 -54.82 -17.13
N ILE A 137 -58.34 -54.71 -16.64
CA ILE A 137 -57.24 -54.00 -17.29
C ILE A 137 -56.10 -55.00 -17.53
N GLU A 138 -55.77 -55.24 -18.79
CA GLU A 138 -54.64 -56.07 -19.21
C GLU A 138 -53.62 -55.17 -19.95
N ILE A 139 -52.41 -55.02 -19.39
CA ILE A 139 -51.34 -54.18 -19.92
C ILE A 139 -49.96 -54.87 -19.79
N ASN A 140 -49.96 -56.17 -20.03
CA ASN A 140 -48.79 -57.04 -19.95
C ASN A 140 -47.75 -56.69 -21.01
N ARG A 141 -46.49 -57.06 -20.77
CA ARG A 141 -45.39 -56.94 -21.76
C ARG A 141 -45.25 -55.50 -22.28
N ASN A 142 -45.32 -54.54 -21.37
CA ASN A 142 -45.03 -53.13 -21.61
C ASN A 142 -43.77 -52.73 -20.82
N LYS A 143 -43.53 -51.44 -20.59
CA LYS A 143 -42.39 -50.92 -19.80
C LYS A 143 -42.83 -50.05 -18.64
N ILE A 144 -43.97 -50.38 -18.03
CA ILE A 144 -44.54 -49.59 -16.93
C ILE A 144 -43.67 -49.76 -15.69
N LYS A 145 -43.26 -48.64 -15.11
CA LYS A 145 -42.35 -48.59 -13.97
C LYS A 145 -43.07 -48.47 -12.62
N GLU A 146 -44.29 -47.97 -12.63
CA GLU A 146 -45.09 -47.72 -11.43
C GLU A 146 -46.59 -47.92 -11.71
N ILE A 147 -47.29 -48.45 -10.71
CA ILE A 147 -48.75 -48.41 -10.64
C ILE A 147 -49.13 -47.26 -9.70
N PRO A 148 -49.95 -46.30 -10.14
CA PRO A 148 -50.33 -45.14 -9.34
C PRO A 148 -51.18 -45.56 -8.14
N SER A 149 -51.05 -44.85 -7.03
CA SER A 149 -51.87 -45.07 -5.83
C SER A 149 -53.38 -44.89 -6.08
N GLU A 150 -53.72 -44.10 -7.10
CA GLU A 150 -55.04 -43.79 -7.58
C GLU A 150 -55.72 -44.99 -8.26
N ILE A 151 -55.02 -46.10 -8.48
CA ILE A 151 -55.63 -47.36 -8.94
C ILE A 151 -56.80 -47.81 -8.06
N THR A 152 -56.77 -47.45 -6.78
CA THR A 152 -57.81 -47.76 -5.80
C THR A 152 -59.12 -47.00 -6.05
N THR A 153 -59.13 -45.96 -6.89
CA THR A 153 -60.36 -45.29 -7.33
C THR A 153 -61.29 -46.23 -8.11
N LEU A 154 -60.73 -47.30 -8.69
CA LEU A 154 -61.47 -48.34 -9.41
C LEU A 154 -61.95 -49.46 -8.48
N SER A 155 -61.75 -49.39 -7.17
CA SER A 155 -62.15 -50.45 -6.22
C SER A 155 -63.62 -50.86 -6.25
N PRO A 156 -64.59 -50.00 -6.65
CA PRO A 156 -65.99 -50.42 -6.78
C PRO A 156 -66.25 -51.41 -7.93
N HIS A 157 -65.37 -51.49 -8.94
CA HIS A 157 -65.67 -52.27 -10.14
C HIS A 157 -64.50 -53.05 -10.74
N LEU A 158 -63.24 -52.72 -10.44
CA LEU A 158 -62.08 -53.46 -10.93
C LEU A 158 -61.95 -54.81 -10.23
N GLY A 159 -62.06 -55.88 -11.01
CA GLY A 159 -61.86 -57.26 -10.55
C GLY A 159 -60.53 -57.85 -11.00
N SER A 160 -59.90 -57.32 -12.06
CA SER A 160 -58.64 -57.86 -12.59
C SER A 160 -57.71 -56.75 -13.09
N LEU A 161 -56.46 -56.78 -12.60
CA LEU A 161 -55.35 -55.97 -13.07
C LEU A 161 -54.18 -56.87 -13.43
N ASP A 162 -53.88 -56.95 -14.72
CA ASP A 162 -52.80 -57.77 -15.27
C ASP A 162 -51.66 -56.87 -15.79
N VAL A 163 -50.54 -56.90 -15.07
CA VAL A 163 -49.37 -56.04 -15.30
C VAL A 163 -48.09 -56.88 -15.39
N ARG A 164 -48.22 -58.15 -15.82
CA ARG A 164 -47.08 -59.07 -15.96
C ARG A 164 -46.09 -58.55 -17.00
N TYR A 165 -44.82 -58.87 -16.79
CA TYR A 165 -43.71 -58.53 -17.70
C TYR A 165 -43.62 -57.03 -17.99
N ASN A 166 -43.71 -56.21 -16.95
CA ASN A 166 -43.42 -54.77 -16.99
C ASN A 166 -42.08 -54.49 -16.26
N GLU A 167 -41.82 -53.22 -15.94
CA GLU A 167 -40.61 -52.77 -15.24
C GLU A 167 -40.89 -52.34 -13.80
N LEU A 168 -41.89 -52.95 -13.14
CA LEU A 168 -42.29 -52.60 -11.78
C LEU A 168 -41.26 -53.09 -10.76
N ILE A 169 -40.86 -52.19 -9.86
CA ILE A 169 -40.03 -52.53 -8.69
C ILE A 169 -40.81 -52.42 -7.37
N THR A 170 -41.91 -51.69 -7.36
CA THR A 170 -42.82 -51.57 -6.21
C THR A 170 -44.28 -51.50 -6.66
N LEU A 171 -45.17 -51.73 -5.70
CA LEU A 171 -46.59 -51.47 -5.78
C LEU A 171 -47.00 -50.48 -4.69
N PRO A 172 -48.06 -49.69 -4.90
CA PRO A 172 -48.52 -48.74 -3.89
C PRO A 172 -49.17 -49.49 -2.71
N ASP A 173 -48.79 -49.17 -1.48
CA ASP A 173 -49.21 -49.90 -0.27
C ASP A 173 -50.74 -49.97 -0.12
N ASN A 174 -51.45 -48.92 -0.57
CA ASN A 174 -52.90 -48.83 -0.48
C ASN A 174 -53.63 -49.87 -1.35
N ILE A 175 -52.96 -50.50 -2.33
CA ILE A 175 -53.55 -51.58 -3.13
C ILE A 175 -53.94 -52.77 -2.24
N PHE A 176 -53.19 -53.00 -1.17
CA PHE A 176 -53.37 -54.11 -0.26
C PHE A 176 -54.37 -53.84 0.86
N THR A 177 -54.56 -52.57 1.21
CA THR A 177 -55.45 -52.13 2.30
C THR A 177 -56.83 -51.69 1.81
N THR A 178 -56.98 -51.48 0.50
CA THR A 178 -58.26 -51.08 -0.12
C THR A 178 -59.29 -52.20 -0.07
N GLU A 179 -60.55 -51.85 0.23
CA GLU A 179 -61.68 -52.76 0.11
C GLU A 179 -62.15 -52.81 -1.35
N TRP A 180 -61.77 -53.90 -2.04
CA TRP A 180 -62.19 -54.18 -3.41
C TRP A 180 -63.52 -54.93 -3.43
N GLU A 181 -64.55 -54.41 -4.11
CA GLU A 181 -65.88 -55.04 -4.14
C GLU A 181 -65.86 -56.46 -4.73
N SER A 182 -65.06 -56.67 -5.78
CA SER A 182 -64.99 -57.95 -6.50
C SER A 182 -63.77 -58.81 -6.16
N LYS A 183 -63.01 -58.48 -5.10
CA LYS A 183 -61.66 -59.00 -4.79
C LYS A 183 -60.71 -58.87 -6.00
N LEU A 184 -59.75 -57.95 -5.92
CA LEU A 184 -58.81 -57.74 -7.01
C LEU A 184 -57.94 -58.99 -7.29
N SER A 185 -58.00 -59.48 -8.52
CA SER A 185 -57.00 -60.38 -9.10
C SER A 185 -55.85 -59.54 -9.67
N LEU A 186 -54.71 -59.57 -8.99
CA LEU A 186 -53.52 -58.79 -9.35
C LEU A 186 -52.41 -59.73 -9.83
N LEU A 187 -52.03 -59.60 -11.10
CA LEU A 187 -51.04 -60.47 -11.75
C LEU A 187 -49.78 -59.67 -12.09
N THR A 188 -48.63 -60.08 -11.53
CA THR A 188 -47.39 -59.27 -11.55
C THR A 188 -46.10 -60.04 -11.89
N THR A 189 -46.21 -61.29 -12.33
CA THR A 189 -45.08 -62.11 -12.82
C THR A 189 -44.15 -61.35 -13.77
N GLY A 190 -42.85 -61.60 -13.68
CA GLY A 190 -41.87 -61.07 -14.63
C GLY A 190 -41.42 -59.62 -14.38
N ASN A 191 -41.90 -58.99 -13.30
CA ASN A 191 -41.40 -57.71 -12.78
C ASN A 191 -40.17 -57.93 -11.86
N GLN A 192 -39.77 -56.95 -11.07
CA GLN A 192 -38.69 -57.05 -10.06
C GLN A 192 -39.15 -56.47 -8.71
N LEU A 193 -40.35 -56.85 -8.30
CA LEU A 193 -40.98 -56.28 -7.11
C LEU A 193 -40.20 -56.58 -5.83
N VAL A 194 -40.06 -55.54 -4.98
CA VAL A 194 -39.49 -55.60 -3.63
C VAL A 194 -40.44 -55.07 -2.55
N SER A 195 -41.71 -54.82 -2.89
CA SER A 195 -42.75 -54.39 -1.95
C SER A 195 -43.02 -55.42 -0.84
N ASP A 196 -43.49 -54.94 0.30
CA ASP A 196 -44.07 -55.78 1.34
C ASP A 196 -45.44 -56.29 0.92
N ILE A 197 -45.54 -57.60 0.71
CA ILE A 197 -46.80 -58.24 0.33
C ILE A 197 -47.42 -58.90 1.56
N PRO A 198 -48.65 -58.50 1.97
CA PRO A 198 -49.34 -59.18 3.07
C PRO A 198 -49.60 -60.65 2.76
N ALA A 199 -49.60 -61.49 3.79
CA ALA A 199 -49.75 -62.94 3.65
C ALA A 199 -51.01 -63.36 2.87
N ASP A 200 -52.14 -62.67 3.07
CA ASP A 200 -53.42 -62.98 2.40
C ASP A 200 -53.45 -62.64 0.91
N TRP A 201 -52.48 -61.87 0.42
CA TRP A 201 -52.31 -61.56 -1.00
C TRP A 201 -51.35 -62.53 -1.69
N LEU A 202 -50.58 -63.31 -0.93
CA LEU A 202 -49.43 -64.06 -1.41
C LEU A 202 -49.74 -65.01 -2.58
N ASP A 203 -50.88 -65.71 -2.53
CA ASP A 203 -51.27 -66.65 -3.59
C ASP A 203 -51.46 -65.99 -4.97
N ASN A 204 -51.81 -64.69 -5.00
CA ASN A 204 -51.96 -63.91 -6.24
C ASN A 204 -50.61 -63.40 -6.79
N PHE A 205 -49.57 -63.33 -5.95
CA PHE A 205 -48.23 -62.80 -6.27
C PHE A 205 -47.17 -63.87 -6.55
N ASN A 206 -47.47 -65.12 -6.21
CA ASN A 206 -46.53 -66.23 -6.18
C ASN A 206 -46.29 -66.91 -7.54
N GLN A 207 -46.26 -66.14 -8.62
CA GLN A 207 -45.92 -66.65 -9.94
C GLN A 207 -44.61 -66.01 -10.41
N ALA A 208 -43.51 -66.75 -10.18
CA ALA A 208 -42.13 -66.62 -10.70
C ALA A 208 -41.50 -65.22 -10.93
N ASP A 209 -40.19 -65.14 -10.68
CA ASP A 209 -39.31 -64.07 -11.16
C ASP A 209 -39.58 -62.66 -10.60
N ASN A 210 -40.09 -62.47 -9.37
CA ASN A 210 -39.93 -61.20 -8.65
C ASN A 210 -38.72 -61.28 -7.70
N MET A 211 -38.28 -60.15 -7.14
CA MET A 211 -37.13 -60.09 -6.21
C MET A 211 -37.51 -60.32 -4.74
N LEU A 212 -38.67 -60.95 -4.50
CA LEU A 212 -39.14 -61.34 -3.18
C LEU A 212 -38.39 -62.60 -2.76
N GLU A 213 -38.24 -62.95 -1.49
CA GLU A 213 -37.91 -64.34 -1.12
C GLU A 213 -38.78 -64.69 0.07
N PHE A 214 -39.63 -65.70 -0.07
CA PHE A 214 -40.35 -66.23 1.07
C PHE A 214 -39.48 -67.31 1.67
N TYR A 215 -38.98 -67.06 2.89
CA TYR A 215 -38.36 -68.09 3.70
C TYR A 215 -39.42 -68.59 4.69
N ASN A 216 -40.04 -69.74 4.42
CA ASN A 216 -40.97 -70.31 5.38
C ASN A 216 -40.29 -71.07 6.50
N ASN A 217 -41.04 -71.05 7.59
CA ASN A 217 -41.19 -72.09 8.57
C ASN A 217 -41.29 -73.50 7.91
N PRO A 218 -40.25 -74.35 7.95
CA PRO A 218 -40.31 -75.73 7.45
C PRO A 218 -41.31 -76.56 8.28
N PRO A 219 -41.97 -77.61 7.73
CA PRO A 219 -41.51 -78.46 6.62
C PRO A 219 -42.41 -78.51 5.37
N ASN A 220 -43.46 -77.69 5.27
CA ASN A 220 -44.50 -77.84 4.24
C ASN A 220 -44.50 -76.75 3.16
N ASP A 221 -43.44 -75.94 3.08
CA ASP A 221 -43.41 -74.85 2.10
C ASP A 221 -42.82 -75.25 0.75
N TYR A 222 -43.69 -75.24 -0.26
CA TYR A 222 -43.37 -75.43 -1.67
C TYR A 222 -43.46 -74.11 -2.46
N HIS A 223 -43.40 -72.94 -1.81
CA HIS A 223 -43.45 -71.66 -2.52
C HIS A 223 -42.19 -71.45 -3.38
N GLN A 224 -42.44 -70.88 -4.57
CA GLN A 224 -41.56 -70.94 -5.74
C GLN A 224 -40.27 -70.15 -5.55
N LYS A 225 -39.19 -70.57 -6.23
CA LYS A 225 -37.91 -69.85 -6.26
C LYS A 225 -38.11 -68.50 -6.96
N GLN A 226 -38.27 -67.46 -6.18
CA GLN A 226 -38.18 -66.09 -6.64
C GLN A 226 -36.75 -65.78 -7.13
N ASP A 227 -36.59 -64.67 -7.83
CA ASP A 227 -35.29 -64.24 -8.32
C ASP A 227 -34.43 -63.65 -7.20
N GLN A 228 -33.14 -63.93 -7.22
CA GLN A 228 -32.21 -63.54 -6.16
C GLN A 228 -31.18 -62.54 -6.67
N LEU A 229 -30.90 -61.52 -5.86
CA LEU A 229 -29.78 -60.62 -6.11
C LEU A 229 -28.46 -61.40 -6.01
N THR A 230 -27.59 -61.20 -6.98
CA THR A 230 -26.26 -61.82 -7.08
C THR A 230 -25.18 -60.75 -7.13
N TYR A 231 -23.98 -61.12 -6.73
CA TYR A 231 -22.80 -60.26 -6.77
C TYR A 231 -21.68 -60.98 -7.51
N SER A 232 -21.16 -60.35 -8.56
CA SER A 232 -20.11 -60.88 -9.43
C SER A 232 -18.76 -60.17 -9.26
N GLY A 233 -18.69 -59.19 -8.35
CA GLY A 233 -17.47 -58.44 -8.10
C GLY A 233 -16.43 -59.21 -7.30
N ALA A 234 -15.21 -58.68 -7.31
CA ALA A 234 -14.15 -59.13 -6.40
C ALA A 234 -14.46 -58.70 -4.95
N ARG A 235 -13.63 -59.14 -4.01
CA ARG A 235 -13.71 -58.67 -2.63
C ARG A 235 -13.48 -57.15 -2.57
N ILE A 236 -14.33 -56.44 -1.82
CA ILE A 236 -14.26 -54.97 -1.68
C ILE A 236 -13.22 -54.63 -0.60
N GLU A 237 -12.25 -53.78 -0.94
CA GLU A 237 -11.32 -53.23 0.05
C GLU A 237 -11.93 -52.00 0.73
N VAL A 238 -11.91 -52.00 2.06
CA VAL A 238 -12.51 -50.97 2.90
C VAL A 238 -11.45 -50.47 3.88
N PRO A 239 -11.03 -49.20 3.83
CA PRO A 239 -10.11 -48.68 4.84
C PRO A 239 -10.70 -48.76 6.25
N LEU A 240 -9.85 -48.98 7.26
CA LEU A 240 -10.25 -48.89 8.66
C LEU A 240 -10.92 -47.54 8.96
N ASN A 241 -11.95 -47.54 9.82
CA ASN A 241 -12.81 -46.41 10.18
C ASN A 241 -13.75 -45.91 9.07
N THR A 242 -13.82 -46.58 7.92
CA THR A 242 -14.81 -46.25 6.88
C THR A 242 -16.21 -46.56 7.37
N ASP A 243 -17.13 -45.60 7.27
CA ASP A 243 -18.57 -45.82 7.41
C ASP A 243 -19.16 -46.24 6.06
N LEU A 244 -19.51 -47.52 5.93
CA LEU A 244 -20.03 -48.08 4.67
C LEU A 244 -21.40 -47.49 4.30
N LYS A 245 -22.13 -46.85 5.22
CA LYS A 245 -23.39 -46.16 4.89
C LYS A 245 -23.18 -44.93 4.02
N THR A 246 -21.96 -44.39 3.99
CA THR A 246 -21.59 -43.26 3.14
C THR A 246 -21.20 -43.69 1.72
N LEU A 247 -21.11 -45.00 1.47
CA LEU A 247 -20.72 -45.56 0.18
C LEU A 247 -21.93 -46.03 -0.62
N THR A 248 -21.84 -45.92 -1.94
CA THR A 248 -22.83 -46.47 -2.88
C THR A 248 -22.33 -47.81 -3.44
N PRO A 249 -23.14 -48.88 -3.40
CA PRO A 249 -22.83 -50.14 -4.06
C PRO A 249 -22.65 -49.99 -5.59
N ASP A 250 -21.67 -50.69 -6.15
CA ASP A 250 -21.47 -50.75 -7.60
C ASP A 250 -22.53 -51.65 -8.24
N LYS A 251 -23.58 -51.03 -8.81
CA LYS A 251 -24.68 -51.73 -9.49
C LYS A 251 -24.21 -52.61 -10.64
N THR A 252 -23.07 -52.31 -11.27
CA THR A 252 -22.55 -53.12 -12.40
C THR A 252 -22.06 -54.50 -11.96
N LYS A 253 -21.83 -54.70 -10.66
CA LYS A 253 -21.48 -56.00 -10.06
C LYS A 253 -22.71 -56.77 -9.59
N LEU A 254 -23.88 -56.13 -9.59
CA LEU A 254 -25.12 -56.74 -9.19
C LEU A 254 -25.83 -57.34 -10.41
N GLY A 255 -26.56 -58.41 -10.17
CA GLY A 255 -27.38 -59.04 -11.19
C GLY A 255 -28.43 -59.95 -10.57
N LEU A 256 -29.23 -60.58 -11.41
CA LEU A 256 -30.25 -61.52 -10.99
C LEU A 256 -29.84 -62.96 -11.28
N LYS A 257 -30.24 -63.88 -10.42
CA LYS A 257 -29.93 -65.31 -10.54
C LYS A 257 -30.51 -65.93 -11.81
N THR A 258 -31.67 -65.45 -12.27
CA THR A 258 -32.26 -65.84 -13.57
C THR A 258 -31.44 -65.36 -14.78
N GLY A 259 -30.51 -64.43 -14.58
CA GLY A 259 -29.76 -63.76 -15.64
C GLY A 259 -30.49 -62.55 -16.25
N ARG A 260 -31.68 -62.20 -15.77
CA ARG A 260 -32.38 -60.98 -16.19
C ARG A 260 -31.60 -59.73 -15.79
N THR A 261 -31.71 -58.69 -16.60
CA THR A 261 -31.12 -57.39 -16.32
C THR A 261 -31.86 -56.72 -15.17
N LEU A 262 -31.13 -56.22 -14.18
CA LEU A 262 -31.72 -55.39 -13.12
C LEU A 262 -32.33 -54.12 -13.73
N PHE A 263 -33.56 -53.80 -13.32
CA PHE A 263 -34.18 -52.54 -13.69
C PHE A 263 -33.40 -51.36 -13.11
N GLU A 264 -33.23 -50.30 -13.90
CA GLU A 264 -32.42 -49.12 -13.56
C GLU A 264 -32.90 -48.42 -12.29
N GLN A 265 -34.21 -48.49 -12.04
CA GLN A 265 -34.94 -47.90 -10.93
C GLN A 265 -34.50 -48.46 -9.56
N HIS A 266 -33.85 -49.63 -9.51
CA HIS A 266 -33.38 -50.19 -8.25
C HIS A 266 -32.23 -49.37 -7.67
N GLU A 267 -32.41 -48.89 -6.44
CA GLU A 267 -31.35 -48.34 -5.62
C GLU A 267 -30.92 -49.34 -4.55
N PHE A 268 -29.61 -49.35 -4.25
CA PHE A 268 -29.03 -50.31 -3.32
C PHE A 268 -28.17 -49.60 -2.27
N MET A 269 -28.05 -50.21 -1.10
CA MET A 269 -27.23 -49.72 0.01
C MET A 269 -26.44 -50.85 0.66
N TYR A 270 -25.32 -50.51 1.29
CA TYR A 270 -24.66 -51.42 2.24
C TYR A 270 -25.46 -51.49 3.54
N TYR A 271 -25.63 -52.71 4.04
CA TYR A 271 -26.36 -53.03 5.24
C TYR A 271 -25.54 -54.01 6.08
N ASP A 272 -25.26 -53.61 7.31
CA ASP A 272 -24.60 -54.45 8.30
C ASP A 272 -25.67 -55.24 9.06
N ASP A 273 -25.77 -56.54 8.75
CA ASP A 273 -26.65 -57.49 9.40
C ASP A 273 -26.02 -58.12 10.66
N GLY A 274 -24.84 -57.66 11.07
CA GLY A 274 -24.09 -58.20 12.20
C GLY A 274 -23.32 -59.48 11.89
N THR A 275 -23.31 -59.97 10.64
CA THR A 275 -22.62 -61.21 10.25
C THR A 275 -21.18 -61.00 9.75
N SER A 276 -20.60 -59.84 10.06
CA SER A 276 -19.32 -59.36 9.53
C SER A 276 -18.07 -59.89 10.28
N ASN A 277 -18.19 -60.90 11.15
CA ASN A 277 -17.08 -61.42 11.96
C ASN A 277 -16.40 -60.36 12.87
N ASN A 278 -17.17 -59.42 13.43
CA ASN A 278 -16.69 -58.33 14.31
C ASN A 278 -15.72 -57.33 13.66
N ILE A 279 -15.56 -57.32 12.32
CA ILE A 279 -14.75 -56.29 11.65
C ILE A 279 -15.54 -55.02 11.35
N LEU A 280 -16.88 -55.13 11.35
CA LEU A 280 -17.79 -54.00 11.28
C LEU A 280 -18.57 -53.87 12.58
N THR A 281 -18.93 -52.63 12.93
CA THR A 281 -19.87 -52.34 14.00
C THR A 281 -20.82 -51.26 13.52
N ASN A 282 -22.11 -51.58 13.40
CA ASN A 282 -23.16 -50.67 12.91
C ASN A 282 -22.85 -50.09 11.51
N GLY A 283 -22.17 -50.85 10.66
CA GLY A 283 -21.75 -50.42 9.31
C GLY A 283 -20.42 -49.66 9.26
N VAL A 284 -19.71 -49.48 10.38
CA VAL A 284 -18.38 -48.86 10.41
C VAL A 284 -17.30 -49.92 10.50
N ALA A 285 -16.25 -49.82 9.69
CA ALA A 285 -15.10 -50.71 9.72
C ALA A 285 -14.24 -50.45 10.97
N THR A 286 -14.32 -51.32 11.98
CA THR A 286 -13.70 -51.11 13.30
C THR A 286 -12.48 -51.99 13.55
N ALA A 287 -12.29 -53.06 12.76
CA ALA A 287 -11.10 -53.91 12.86
C ALA A 287 -10.63 -54.39 11.47
N THR A 288 -9.33 -54.58 11.30
CA THR A 288 -8.76 -55.11 10.05
C THR A 288 -9.04 -56.61 9.90
N GLY A 289 -9.29 -57.07 8.68
CA GLY A 289 -9.51 -58.49 8.39
C GLY A 289 -10.48 -58.74 7.26
N ASN A 290 -10.80 -60.01 7.01
CA ASN A 290 -11.77 -60.42 6.01
C ASN A 290 -13.14 -60.67 6.64
N GLY A 291 -14.19 -60.24 5.97
CA GLY A 291 -15.56 -60.49 6.40
C GLY A 291 -16.53 -60.30 5.26
N TYR A 292 -17.77 -60.00 5.63
CA TYR A 292 -18.85 -59.81 4.67
C TYR A 292 -19.71 -58.62 5.09
N ILE A 293 -20.27 -57.96 4.09
CA ILE A 293 -21.34 -56.98 4.23
C ILE A 293 -22.51 -57.45 3.37
N THR A 294 -23.72 -56.99 3.66
CA THR A 294 -24.88 -57.23 2.80
C THR A 294 -25.12 -55.99 1.93
N ILE A 295 -25.30 -56.17 0.62
CA ILE A 295 -25.93 -55.16 -0.24
C ILE A 295 -27.42 -55.48 -0.27
N LYS A 296 -28.31 -54.52 -0.08
CA LYS A 296 -29.76 -54.70 -0.21
C LYS A 296 -30.42 -53.56 -0.97
N SER A 297 -31.60 -53.79 -1.55
CA SER A 297 -32.43 -52.71 -2.09
C SER A 297 -32.76 -51.70 -0.98
N THR A 298 -32.75 -50.41 -1.30
CA THR A 298 -33.17 -49.34 -0.37
C THR A 298 -34.66 -49.39 -0.08
N LEU A 299 -35.44 -50.03 -0.96
CA LEU A 299 -36.88 -50.23 -0.83
C LEU A 299 -37.22 -51.51 -0.06
N SER A 300 -36.22 -52.33 0.29
CA SER A 300 -36.44 -53.52 1.14
C SER A 300 -36.71 -53.11 2.59
N THR A 301 -37.78 -53.66 3.16
CA THR A 301 -38.19 -53.43 4.55
C THR A 301 -37.78 -54.61 5.45
N ASN A 302 -38.27 -54.61 6.70
CA ASN A 302 -38.01 -55.70 7.65
C ASN A 302 -38.87 -56.96 7.39
N SER A 303 -40.05 -56.80 6.78
CA SER A 303 -40.97 -57.90 6.45
C SER A 303 -40.70 -58.52 5.08
N ASN A 304 -40.09 -57.77 4.16
CA ASN A 304 -39.46 -58.29 2.95
C ASN A 304 -37.93 -58.13 3.04
N PRO A 305 -37.23 -58.99 3.80
CA PRO A 305 -35.81 -58.84 4.04
C PRO A 305 -34.95 -59.27 2.84
N PHE A 306 -35.54 -59.38 1.65
CA PHE A 306 -34.95 -59.97 0.47
C PHE A 306 -35.07 -59.05 -0.75
N ALA A 307 -33.89 -58.61 -1.15
CA ALA A 307 -33.40 -58.11 -2.43
C ALA A 307 -31.92 -57.82 -2.15
N LYS A 308 -31.27 -58.83 -1.55
CA LYS A 308 -30.01 -58.65 -0.84
C LYS A 308 -29.04 -59.73 -1.24
N VAL A 309 -27.76 -59.38 -1.22
CA VAL A 309 -26.68 -60.29 -1.51
C VAL A 309 -25.54 -60.04 -0.54
N ARG A 310 -24.96 -61.12 -0.04
CA ARG A 310 -23.80 -61.06 0.83
C ARG A 310 -22.54 -60.88 -0.01
N VAL A 311 -21.77 -59.86 0.30
CA VAL A 311 -20.58 -59.44 -0.46
C VAL A 311 -19.34 -59.54 0.41
N PRO A 312 -18.26 -60.18 -0.08
CA PRO A 312 -17.01 -60.26 0.67
C PRO A 312 -16.33 -58.89 0.74
N ILE A 313 -15.79 -58.55 1.92
CA ILE A 313 -14.96 -57.35 2.14
C ILE A 313 -13.64 -57.69 2.82
N THR A 314 -12.63 -56.85 2.62
CA THR A 314 -11.39 -56.81 3.41
C THR A 314 -11.27 -55.42 4.02
N VAL A 315 -11.23 -55.33 5.35
CA VAL A 315 -10.87 -54.10 6.04
C VAL A 315 -9.35 -53.98 6.11
N THR A 316 -8.80 -52.96 5.47
CA THR A 316 -7.35 -52.73 5.36
C THR A 316 -6.86 -51.75 6.42
N PRO A 317 -5.60 -51.90 6.91
CA PRO A 317 -5.02 -50.94 7.84
C PRO A 317 -4.89 -49.55 7.21
N PRO A 318 -4.86 -48.47 8.02
CA PRO A 318 -4.64 -47.11 7.52
C PRO A 318 -3.34 -47.04 6.71
N VAL A 319 -3.40 -46.39 5.55
CA VAL A 319 -2.21 -46.14 4.74
C VAL A 319 -1.49 -44.93 5.32
N LYS A 320 -0.22 -45.10 5.71
CA LYS A 320 0.62 -43.98 6.17
C LYS A 320 0.74 -42.94 5.05
N GLY A 321 0.39 -41.69 5.35
CA GLY A 321 0.56 -40.56 4.44
C GLY A 321 2.02 -40.11 4.37
N GLY A 322 2.34 -39.39 3.29
CA GLY A 322 3.58 -38.63 3.21
C GLY A 322 3.57 -37.47 4.21
N ASP A 323 4.72 -37.22 4.84
CA ASP A 323 4.82 -36.16 5.84
C ASP A 323 4.55 -34.77 5.25
N VAL A 324 3.96 -33.89 6.06
CA VAL A 324 3.76 -32.47 5.75
C VAL A 324 4.86 -31.67 6.41
N THR A 325 5.70 -31.00 5.62
CA THR A 325 6.77 -30.13 6.12
C THR A 325 6.34 -28.67 6.09
N VAL A 326 6.31 -28.02 7.25
CA VAL A 326 5.99 -26.60 7.40
C VAL A 326 7.28 -25.79 7.42
N GLN A 327 7.39 -24.79 6.55
CA GLN A 327 8.56 -23.93 6.39
C GLN A 327 8.21 -22.46 6.63
N TYR A 328 9.18 -21.72 7.15
CA TYR A 328 9.07 -20.29 7.44
C TYR A 328 10.20 -19.56 6.72
N LYS A 329 9.86 -18.81 5.66
CA LYS A 329 10.86 -18.20 4.77
C LYS A 329 10.58 -16.72 4.55
N ASP A 330 11.61 -15.94 4.25
CA ASP A 330 11.39 -14.57 3.76
C ASP A 330 10.95 -14.53 2.28
N THR A 331 10.64 -13.35 1.75
CA THR A 331 10.26 -13.13 0.34
C THR A 331 11.35 -13.51 -0.67
N THR A 332 12.58 -13.74 -0.22
CA THR A 332 13.71 -14.18 -1.05
C THR A 332 13.97 -15.69 -0.94
N GLY A 333 13.25 -16.39 -0.06
CA GLY A 333 13.34 -17.83 0.17
C GLY A 333 14.31 -18.25 1.29
N VAL A 334 14.91 -17.29 2.02
CA VAL A 334 15.80 -17.59 3.16
C VAL A 334 14.98 -18.14 4.32
N VAL A 335 15.46 -19.23 4.93
CA VAL A 335 14.80 -19.88 6.08
C VAL A 335 14.98 -19.03 7.33
N LEU A 336 13.87 -18.70 7.99
CA LEU A 336 13.83 -17.83 9.17
C LEU A 336 13.66 -18.60 10.49
N ALA A 337 13.13 -19.82 10.44
CA ALA A 337 12.93 -20.69 11.61
C ALA A 337 12.91 -22.17 11.22
N ASP A 338 13.17 -23.06 12.19
CA ASP A 338 13.13 -24.51 11.99
C ASP A 338 11.78 -25.00 11.46
N SER A 339 11.84 -25.92 10.50
CA SER A 339 10.66 -26.56 9.93
C SER A 339 9.98 -27.51 10.92
N ILE A 340 8.67 -27.66 10.78
CA ILE A 340 7.87 -28.63 11.55
C ILE A 340 7.45 -29.75 10.61
N THR A 341 7.56 -30.99 11.05
CA THR A 341 7.07 -32.16 10.32
C THR A 341 5.81 -32.69 10.99
N LEU A 342 4.72 -32.79 10.24
CA LEU A 342 3.50 -33.49 10.66
C LEU A 342 3.44 -34.83 9.94
N SER A 343 3.07 -35.88 10.67
CA SER A 343 2.83 -37.23 10.13
C SER A 343 1.41 -37.66 10.45
N GLY A 344 0.77 -38.33 9.50
CA GLY A 344 -0.58 -38.85 9.64
C GLY A 344 -0.88 -39.89 8.58
N ASN A 345 -2.08 -40.46 8.61
CA ASN A 345 -2.56 -41.40 7.59
C ASN A 345 -3.23 -40.65 6.45
N VAL A 346 -3.22 -41.24 5.25
CA VAL A 346 -3.89 -40.67 4.07
C VAL A 346 -5.36 -40.34 4.39
N GLY A 347 -5.77 -39.10 4.10
CA GLY A 347 -7.13 -38.61 4.34
C GLY A 347 -7.35 -37.97 5.71
N GLU A 348 -6.46 -38.15 6.69
CA GLU A 348 -6.53 -37.41 7.96
C GLU A 348 -6.28 -35.92 7.72
N ASN A 349 -6.98 -35.07 8.47
CA ASN A 349 -6.81 -33.62 8.39
C ASN A 349 -5.53 -33.17 9.12
N TYR A 350 -4.86 -32.17 8.59
CA TYR A 350 -3.82 -31.41 9.28
C TYR A 350 -4.13 -29.91 9.25
N THR A 351 -3.65 -29.22 10.28
CA THR A 351 -3.69 -27.76 10.39
C THR A 351 -2.34 -27.24 10.84
N THR A 352 -1.90 -26.15 10.23
CA THR A 352 -0.64 -25.48 10.54
C THR A 352 -0.87 -24.02 10.88
N THR A 353 0.07 -23.43 11.61
CA THR A 353 0.01 -22.02 12.03
C THR A 353 1.32 -21.30 11.73
N ALA A 354 1.21 -19.99 11.49
CA ALA A 354 2.36 -19.12 11.35
C ALA A 354 3.09 -18.99 12.70
N LYS A 355 4.43 -18.90 12.66
CA LYS A 355 5.23 -18.51 13.83
C LYS A 355 5.35 -16.98 13.88
N THR A 356 5.48 -16.44 15.09
CA THR A 356 6.01 -15.09 15.31
C THR A 356 7.53 -15.14 15.13
N ILE A 357 8.08 -14.24 14.32
CA ILE A 357 9.51 -14.18 14.00
C ILE A 357 9.98 -12.74 14.24
N ASP A 358 10.95 -12.55 15.13
CA ASP A 358 11.43 -11.22 15.51
C ASP A 358 12.02 -10.46 14.32
N GLY A 359 11.54 -9.23 14.11
CA GLY A 359 11.96 -8.36 13.00
C GLY A 359 11.41 -8.75 11.64
N TYR A 360 10.37 -9.59 11.59
CA TYR A 360 9.67 -9.97 10.37
C TYR A 360 8.15 -9.95 10.55
N SER A 361 7.44 -9.39 9.58
CA SER A 361 5.98 -9.42 9.48
C SER A 361 5.52 -10.50 8.51
N LEU A 362 4.50 -11.29 8.91
CA LEU A 362 3.90 -12.30 8.04
C LEU A 362 3.28 -11.64 6.81
N THR A 363 3.68 -12.13 5.63
CA THR A 363 3.23 -11.61 4.33
C THR A 363 2.22 -12.53 3.67
N THR A 364 2.41 -13.85 3.77
CA THR A 364 1.55 -14.82 3.08
C THR A 364 1.29 -16.04 3.95
N THR A 365 0.02 -16.32 4.17
CA THR A 365 -0.48 -17.61 4.68
C THR A 365 -0.78 -18.50 3.47
N PRO A 366 -0.15 -19.68 3.35
CA PRO A 366 -0.37 -20.56 2.20
C PRO A 366 -1.77 -21.18 2.21
N ALA A 367 -2.35 -21.39 1.02
CA ALA A 367 -3.70 -21.95 0.89
C ALA A 367 -3.82 -23.37 1.47
N ASN A 368 -2.74 -24.15 1.43
CA ASN A 368 -2.67 -25.50 1.99
C ASN A 368 -2.26 -25.53 3.48
N ALA A 369 -2.41 -24.41 4.21
CA ALA A 369 -2.20 -24.37 5.66
C ALA A 369 -3.13 -25.32 6.42
N ASN A 370 -4.31 -25.61 5.85
CA ASN A 370 -5.21 -26.68 6.24
C ASN A 370 -5.39 -27.62 5.06
N GLY A 371 -5.38 -28.92 5.29
CA GLY A 371 -5.53 -29.92 4.25
C GLY A 371 -5.63 -31.33 4.81
N THR A 372 -5.53 -32.32 3.93
CA THR A 372 -5.45 -33.73 4.31
C THR A 372 -4.11 -34.32 3.90
N PHE A 373 -3.63 -35.31 4.66
CA PHE A 373 -2.46 -36.08 4.28
C PHE A 373 -2.73 -36.83 2.97
N SER A 374 -1.79 -36.75 2.03
CA SER A 374 -1.79 -37.55 0.79
C SER A 374 -0.74 -38.64 0.85
N THR A 375 -0.72 -39.53 -0.14
CA THR A 375 0.37 -40.49 -0.32
C THR A 375 1.72 -39.80 -0.57
N ASN A 376 1.71 -38.66 -1.27
CA ASN A 376 2.90 -37.85 -1.50
C ASN A 376 3.16 -36.90 -0.31
N PRO A 377 4.44 -36.65 0.05
CA PRO A 377 4.78 -35.62 1.03
C PRO A 377 4.39 -34.23 0.51
N GLN A 378 4.03 -33.34 1.43
CA GLN A 378 3.57 -31.99 1.12
C GLN A 378 4.44 -30.94 1.81
N THR A 379 4.46 -29.72 1.27
CA THR A 379 5.16 -28.59 1.89
C THR A 379 4.21 -27.41 2.05
N VAL A 380 4.16 -26.86 3.26
CA VAL A 380 3.40 -25.65 3.62
C VAL A 380 4.41 -24.56 3.91
N THR A 381 4.40 -23.46 3.15
CA THR A 381 5.40 -22.37 3.33
C THR A 381 4.72 -21.07 3.74
N TYR A 382 5.03 -20.58 4.93
CA TYR A 382 4.70 -19.23 5.37
C TYR A 382 5.79 -18.27 4.91
N THR A 383 5.39 -17.16 4.27
CA THR A 383 6.33 -16.15 3.74
C THR A 383 6.25 -14.87 4.55
N TYR A 384 7.40 -14.29 4.88
CA TYR A 384 7.55 -13.11 5.73
C TYR A 384 8.34 -11.99 5.04
N THR A 385 8.10 -10.75 5.45
CA THR A 385 8.85 -9.57 5.01
C THR A 385 9.59 -8.98 6.21
N LYS A 386 10.87 -8.64 6.04
CA LYS A 386 11.68 -8.05 7.10
C LYS A 386 11.13 -6.67 7.47
N ASP A 387 10.96 -6.41 8.76
CA ASP A 387 10.44 -5.15 9.24
C ASP A 387 11.43 -4.02 8.95
N PRO A 388 10.95 -2.85 8.47
CA PRO A 388 11.82 -1.72 8.21
C PRO A 388 12.45 -1.19 9.51
N ILE A 389 13.70 -0.76 9.43
CA ILE A 389 14.45 -0.17 10.55
C ILE A 389 14.55 1.33 10.29
N ALA A 390 14.34 2.16 11.32
CA ALA A 390 14.50 3.60 11.22
C ALA A 390 15.96 3.98 10.88
N GLN A 391 16.13 4.94 9.99
CA GLN A 391 17.42 5.54 9.68
C GLN A 391 17.72 6.71 10.65
N PRO A 392 19.01 6.98 10.94
CA PRO A 392 19.39 8.04 11.86
C PRO A 392 19.10 9.44 11.30
N VAL A 393 18.85 10.39 12.21
CA VAL A 393 18.70 11.82 11.89
C VAL A 393 20.01 12.53 12.20
N THR A 394 20.55 13.27 11.24
CA THR A 394 21.81 14.01 11.39
C THR A 394 21.55 15.51 11.55
N VAL A 395 22.11 16.12 12.60
CA VAL A 395 21.98 17.55 12.89
C VAL A 395 23.32 18.23 12.65
N ASN A 396 23.35 19.20 11.74
CA ASN A 396 24.55 19.97 11.41
C ASN A 396 24.40 21.43 11.86
N TYR A 397 25.54 22.03 12.21
CA TYR A 397 25.68 23.44 12.54
C TYR A 397 26.68 24.05 11.57
N ILE A 398 26.16 24.81 10.59
CA ILE A 398 26.92 25.32 9.46
C ILE A 398 26.87 26.85 9.39
N ASP A 399 27.88 27.48 8.81
CA ASP A 399 27.83 28.90 8.47
C ASP A 399 27.03 29.16 7.16
N THR A 400 26.90 30.42 6.77
CA THR A 400 26.21 30.83 5.54
C THR A 400 26.86 30.29 4.25
N ASP A 401 28.12 29.87 4.31
CA ASP A 401 28.85 29.26 3.19
C ASP A 401 28.76 27.72 3.21
N GLY A 402 28.02 27.16 4.17
CA GLY A 402 27.80 25.72 4.32
C GLY A 402 28.92 24.99 5.05
N LYS A 403 29.89 25.70 5.62
CA LYS A 403 31.00 25.10 6.36
C LYS A 403 30.56 24.72 7.76
N THR A 404 30.90 23.51 8.21
CA THR A 404 30.66 23.05 9.57
C THR A 404 31.44 23.89 10.59
N ILE A 405 30.74 24.48 11.54
CA ILE A 405 31.29 25.36 12.58
C ILE A 405 31.16 24.79 14.00
N ALA A 406 30.39 23.71 14.17
CA ALA A 406 30.37 22.89 15.39
C ALA A 406 30.11 21.40 15.05
N PRO A 407 30.49 20.44 15.93
CA PRO A 407 30.30 19.02 15.67
C PRO A 407 28.82 18.66 15.43
N SER A 408 28.59 17.86 14.38
CA SER A 408 27.27 17.31 14.07
C SER A 408 26.81 16.29 15.12
N GLU A 409 25.50 16.14 15.26
CA GLU A 409 24.87 15.15 16.15
C GLU A 409 24.10 14.11 15.34
N THR A 410 23.97 12.91 15.90
CA THR A 410 23.19 11.82 15.32
C THR A 410 22.17 11.35 16.33
N LEU A 411 20.89 11.36 15.94
CA LEU A 411 19.80 10.80 16.72
C LEU A 411 19.39 9.46 16.13
N THR A 412 19.08 8.50 17.00
CA THR A 412 18.54 7.18 16.66
C THR A 412 17.27 6.94 17.45
N GLY A 413 16.26 6.33 16.84
CA GLY A 413 15.00 5.98 17.48
C GLY A 413 14.20 5.01 16.62
N ASN A 414 13.02 4.60 17.09
CA ASN A 414 12.15 3.69 16.35
C ASN A 414 11.33 4.45 15.29
N ILE A 415 10.86 3.76 14.23
CA ILE A 415 10.02 4.39 13.20
C ILE A 415 8.79 5.03 13.85
N SER A 416 8.46 6.26 13.44
CA SER A 416 7.37 7.09 13.99
C SER A 416 7.61 7.64 15.41
N GLU A 417 8.72 7.31 16.07
CA GLU A 417 9.10 7.97 17.31
C GLU A 417 9.48 9.42 17.04
N ASN A 418 9.04 10.34 17.89
CA ASN A 418 9.29 11.76 17.72
C ASN A 418 10.73 12.12 18.12
N TYR A 419 11.38 12.98 17.35
CA TYR A 419 12.60 13.68 17.75
C TYR A 419 12.39 15.19 17.80
N THR A 420 13.25 15.87 18.53
CA THR A 420 13.31 17.34 18.59
C THR A 420 14.75 17.76 18.76
N THR A 421 15.17 18.76 17.99
CA THR A 421 16.51 19.34 18.04
C THR A 421 16.44 20.81 18.44
N THR A 422 17.54 21.32 18.98
CA THR A 422 17.69 22.74 19.34
C THR A 422 18.96 23.31 18.75
N ALA A 423 18.95 24.62 18.51
CA ALA A 423 20.14 25.34 18.08
C ALA A 423 21.17 25.38 19.21
N LYS A 424 22.46 25.25 18.86
CA LYS A 424 23.57 25.48 19.79
C LYS A 424 23.94 26.96 19.85
N THR A 425 24.46 27.39 21.00
CA THR A 425 25.23 28.62 21.11
C THR A 425 26.64 28.34 20.60
N ILE A 426 27.13 29.14 19.64
CA ILE A 426 28.44 28.97 19.01
C ILE A 426 29.19 30.31 19.11
N ASP A 427 30.34 30.32 19.78
CA ASP A 427 31.13 31.53 20.01
C ASP A 427 31.55 32.19 18.69
N GLY A 428 31.33 33.51 18.59
CA GLY A 428 31.66 34.29 17.39
C GLY A 428 30.66 34.15 16.24
N TYR A 429 29.54 33.41 16.43
CA TYR A 429 28.48 33.25 15.44
C TYR A 429 27.10 33.55 16.03
N SER A 430 26.19 34.07 15.20
CA SER A 430 24.78 34.30 15.54
C SER A 430 23.90 33.42 14.66
N LEU A 431 22.91 32.74 15.25
CA LEU A 431 21.97 31.90 14.50
C LEU A 431 21.15 32.75 13.54
N THR A 432 21.13 32.36 12.27
CA THR A 432 20.33 33.02 11.22
C THR A 432 19.13 32.20 10.78
N THR A 433 19.22 30.87 10.84
CA THR A 433 18.12 30.00 10.35
C THR A 433 17.91 28.79 11.25
N THR A 434 16.67 28.66 11.75
CA THR A 434 16.16 27.44 12.36
C THR A 434 15.44 26.62 11.29
N PRO A 435 15.86 25.37 11.02
CA PRO A 435 15.25 24.55 9.99
C PRO A 435 13.83 24.09 10.40
N ALA A 436 12.92 24.00 9.44
CA ALA A 436 11.53 23.62 9.68
C ALA A 436 11.37 22.17 10.20
N ASN A 437 12.29 21.28 9.84
CA ASN A 437 12.35 19.90 10.29
C ASN A 437 13.14 19.71 11.60
N ALA A 438 13.33 20.77 12.40
CA ALA A 438 13.90 20.66 13.76
C ALA A 438 13.05 19.79 14.71
N LYS A 439 11.80 19.48 14.34
CA LYS A 439 10.95 18.49 15.00
C LYS A 439 10.35 17.59 13.92
N GLY A 440 10.27 16.30 14.19
CA GLY A 440 9.75 15.31 13.26
C GLY A 440 9.70 13.93 13.88
N THR A 441 9.49 12.92 13.05
CA THR A 441 9.54 11.50 13.44
C THR A 441 10.63 10.77 12.67
N PHE A 442 11.23 9.76 13.29
CA PHE A 442 12.17 8.87 12.60
C PHE A 442 11.45 8.11 11.49
N SER A 443 12.12 7.98 10.35
CA SER A 443 11.58 7.35 9.14
C SER A 443 12.55 6.30 8.60
N THR A 444 12.14 5.59 7.56
CA THR A 444 13.01 4.65 6.83
C THR A 444 14.03 5.34 5.93
N GLU A 445 13.92 6.65 5.74
CA GLU A 445 14.88 7.46 4.98
C GLU A 445 15.72 8.33 5.94
N PRO A 446 17.02 8.53 5.65
CA PRO A 446 17.88 9.40 6.46
C PRO A 446 17.43 10.85 6.35
N GLN A 447 17.41 11.57 7.48
CA GLN A 447 17.00 12.98 7.54
C GLN A 447 18.16 13.87 7.99
N ILE A 448 18.28 15.04 7.37
CA ILE A 448 19.33 16.02 7.68
C ILE A 448 18.69 17.34 8.14
N ILE A 449 19.18 17.86 9.26
CA ILE A 449 18.72 19.11 9.89
C ILE A 449 19.89 20.07 9.94
N ASN A 450 19.78 21.23 9.29
CA ASN A 450 20.86 22.22 9.23
C ASN A 450 20.46 23.50 9.95
N TYR A 451 21.14 23.83 11.06
CA TYR A 451 21.10 25.15 11.67
C TYR A 451 22.16 26.03 11.01
N ILE A 452 21.76 27.19 10.49
CA ILE A 452 22.65 28.11 9.76
C ILE A 452 22.97 29.31 10.64
N TYR A 453 24.24 29.71 10.67
CA TYR A 453 24.76 30.81 11.47
C TYR A 453 25.57 31.83 10.64
N ALA A 454 25.60 33.08 11.06
CA ALA A 454 26.45 34.14 10.51
C ALA A 454 27.55 34.53 11.50
N LYS A 455 28.76 34.80 11.00
CA LYS A 455 29.89 35.24 11.83
C LYS A 455 29.69 36.66 12.34
N ASN A 456 29.95 36.90 13.62
CA ASN A 456 29.83 38.21 14.27
C ASN A 456 30.96 39.17 13.81
N ALA A 457 30.67 40.46 13.69
CA ALA A 457 31.64 41.50 13.32
C ALA A 457 32.59 41.84 14.49
N GLU A 458 33.88 42.03 14.21
CA GLU A 458 34.91 42.36 15.22
C GLU A 458 35.10 43.89 15.38
N THR A 459 35.15 44.37 16.62
CA THR A 459 35.33 45.80 16.95
C THR A 459 36.79 46.22 16.87
N ALA A 460 37.07 47.43 16.36
CA ALA A 460 38.43 47.96 16.24
C ALA A 460 38.86 48.81 17.45
N GLN A 461 40.16 49.08 17.57
CA GLN A 461 40.67 50.02 18.58
C GLN A 461 40.36 51.48 18.18
N PRO A 462 40.06 52.36 19.15
CA PRO A 462 39.68 53.74 18.86
C PRO A 462 40.86 54.56 18.29
N ILE A 463 40.53 55.55 17.48
CA ILE A 463 41.49 56.45 16.83
C ILE A 463 41.51 57.78 17.57
N THR A 464 42.70 58.27 17.93
CA THR A 464 42.87 59.56 18.63
C THR A 464 43.40 60.66 17.70
N VAL A 465 42.73 61.81 17.65
CA VAL A 465 43.12 62.98 16.85
C VAL A 465 43.73 64.06 17.75
N ASN A 466 44.92 64.54 17.44
CA ASN A 466 45.69 65.49 18.24
C ASN A 466 46.01 66.78 17.45
N TYR A 467 46.15 67.88 18.18
CA TYR A 467 46.52 69.20 17.65
C TYR A 467 47.72 69.75 18.44
N ARG A 468 48.88 69.89 17.79
CA ARG A 468 50.16 70.19 18.45
C ARG A 468 50.91 71.35 17.78
N ASN A 469 51.75 72.07 18.51
CA ASN A 469 52.67 73.06 17.92
C ASN A 469 53.99 72.42 17.47
N SER A 470 54.88 73.20 16.85
CA SER A 470 56.22 72.74 16.39
C SER A 470 57.13 72.19 17.49
N THR A 471 56.85 72.47 18.77
CA THR A 471 57.56 71.90 19.93
C THR A 471 56.87 70.65 20.49
N GLY A 472 55.79 70.19 19.84
CA GLY A 472 55.02 69.00 20.21
C GLY A 472 54.03 69.22 21.35
N GLN A 473 53.88 70.45 21.87
CA GLN A 473 52.91 70.76 22.93
C GLN A 473 51.49 70.69 22.38
N LYS A 474 50.57 70.11 23.17
CA LYS A 474 49.13 70.10 22.83
C LYS A 474 48.58 71.52 22.95
N ILE A 475 47.97 71.99 21.86
CA ILE A 475 47.39 73.35 21.77
C ILE A 475 45.87 73.35 21.63
N ALA A 476 45.25 72.17 21.47
CA ALA A 476 43.80 71.98 21.58
C ALA A 476 43.46 70.56 22.10
N LYS A 477 42.20 70.37 22.54
CA LYS A 477 41.68 69.08 23.05
C LYS A 477 41.61 68.02 21.93
N SER A 478 42.07 66.81 22.25
CA SER A 478 42.04 65.65 21.35
C SER A 478 40.61 65.12 21.12
N GLU A 479 40.38 64.46 19.98
CA GLU A 479 39.12 63.78 19.62
C GLU A 479 39.31 62.27 19.49
N VAL A 480 38.24 61.48 19.66
CA VAL A 480 38.28 60.01 19.57
C VAL A 480 37.21 59.51 18.60
N LEU A 481 37.59 58.63 17.68
CA LEU A 481 36.66 57.92 16.78
C LEU A 481 36.62 56.41 17.11
N THR A 482 35.46 55.78 16.97
CA THR A 482 35.21 54.34 17.18
C THR A 482 34.51 53.73 15.97
N GLY A 483 34.84 52.49 15.61
CA GLY A 483 34.25 51.75 14.49
C GLY A 483 34.68 50.27 14.47
N ASN A 484 34.18 49.49 13.51
CA ASN A 484 34.55 48.07 13.34
C ASN A 484 35.78 47.92 12.44
N ILE A 485 36.49 46.79 12.56
CA ILE A 485 37.71 46.55 11.77
C ILE A 485 37.36 46.61 10.27
N GLY A 486 38.07 47.46 9.52
CA GLY A 486 37.86 47.65 8.08
C GLY A 486 36.92 48.80 7.69
N GLU A 487 36.14 49.36 8.63
CA GLU A 487 35.33 50.56 8.36
C GLU A 487 36.23 51.78 8.13
N SER A 488 35.81 52.70 7.26
CA SER A 488 36.59 53.91 6.90
C SER A 488 36.35 55.08 7.87
N TYR A 489 37.37 55.90 8.12
CA TYR A 489 37.29 57.15 8.89
C TYR A 489 37.95 58.35 8.16
N SER A 490 37.57 59.57 8.55
CA SER A 490 38.15 60.83 8.06
C SER A 490 38.15 61.89 9.15
N THR A 491 39.18 62.74 9.19
CA THR A 491 39.35 63.83 10.17
C THR A 491 39.67 65.16 9.46
N GLN A 492 39.54 66.29 10.16
CA GLN A 492 39.81 67.64 9.61
C GLN A 492 40.62 68.49 10.61
N PRO A 493 41.45 69.46 10.15
CA PRO A 493 42.16 70.37 11.03
C PRO A 493 41.21 71.36 11.72
N LYS A 494 41.61 71.87 12.90
CA LYS A 494 40.91 72.94 13.63
C LYS A 494 41.56 74.31 13.42
N THR A 495 40.78 75.38 13.54
CA THR A 495 41.31 76.75 13.69
C THR A 495 41.69 76.97 15.15
N ILE A 496 42.93 77.40 15.42
CA ILE A 496 43.47 77.59 16.78
C ILE A 496 44.04 79.01 16.89
N ALA A 497 43.53 79.83 17.82
CA ALA A 497 43.91 81.24 17.95
C ALA A 497 45.40 81.41 18.32
N GLY A 498 46.08 82.37 17.68
CA GLY A 498 47.52 82.63 17.88
C GLY A 498 48.47 81.67 17.16
N TYR A 499 47.92 80.70 16.40
CA TYR A 499 48.67 79.69 15.67
C TYR A 499 48.18 79.55 14.23
N THR A 500 49.07 79.24 13.29
CA THR A 500 48.73 78.88 11.90
C THR A 500 49.00 77.40 11.65
N LEU A 501 48.10 76.71 10.95
CA LEU A 501 48.27 75.29 10.60
C LEU A 501 49.50 75.13 9.69
N THR A 502 50.35 74.17 10.02
CA THR A 502 51.55 73.85 9.24
C THR A 502 51.50 72.48 8.58
N THR A 503 50.92 71.47 9.22
CA THR A 503 50.92 70.10 8.67
C THR A 503 49.58 69.40 8.83
N ILE A 504 49.07 68.85 7.73
CA ILE A 504 47.99 67.85 7.70
C ILE A 504 48.64 66.46 7.62
N PRO A 505 48.37 65.56 8.58
CA PRO A 505 49.00 64.24 8.59
C PRO A 505 48.44 63.36 7.45
N PRO A 506 49.27 62.47 6.86
CA PRO A 506 48.86 61.63 5.74
C PRO A 506 47.77 60.60 6.12
N ASN A 507 47.67 60.22 7.40
CA ASN A 507 46.63 59.34 7.93
C ASN A 507 45.37 60.09 8.40
N ALA A 508 45.12 61.31 7.91
CA ALA A 508 43.88 62.03 8.19
C ALA A 508 42.62 61.28 7.70
N LYS A 509 42.77 60.32 6.77
CA LYS A 509 41.77 59.35 6.33
C LYS A 509 42.38 57.95 6.35
N GLY A 510 41.59 56.93 6.67
CA GLY A 510 42.04 55.54 6.71
C GLY A 510 40.92 54.57 7.09
N THR A 511 41.27 53.35 7.50
CA THR A 511 40.33 52.37 8.04
C THR A 511 40.66 52.04 9.50
N PHE A 512 39.63 51.68 10.27
CA PHE A 512 39.77 51.18 11.62
C PHE A 512 40.52 49.83 11.61
N THR A 513 41.52 49.71 12.48
CA THR A 513 42.38 48.51 12.59
C THR A 513 42.38 47.94 14.00
N THR A 514 42.92 46.73 14.16
CA THR A 514 43.17 46.12 15.48
C THR A 514 44.17 46.92 16.33
N ASN A 515 45.03 47.73 15.70
CA ASN A 515 45.97 48.62 16.41
C ASN A 515 45.34 50.00 16.61
N ALA A 516 45.59 50.61 17.78
CA ALA A 516 45.23 52.00 18.04
C ALA A 516 45.99 52.94 17.09
N GLN A 517 45.28 53.88 16.48
CA GLN A 517 45.86 54.83 15.52
C GLN A 517 45.82 56.26 16.07
N THR A 518 46.81 57.07 15.71
CA THR A 518 46.87 58.49 16.11
C THR A 518 47.05 59.39 14.89
N VAL A 519 46.17 60.39 14.76
CA VAL A 519 46.21 61.42 13.72
C VAL A 519 46.64 62.74 14.36
N THR A 520 47.70 63.39 13.89
CA THR A 520 48.22 64.63 14.53
C THR A 520 48.39 65.79 13.54
N TYR A 521 47.69 66.90 13.80
CA TYR A 521 47.84 68.16 13.07
C TYR A 521 48.86 69.07 13.77
N MET A 522 49.73 69.73 13.00
CA MET A 522 50.82 70.59 13.51
C MET A 522 50.59 72.08 13.20
N TYR A 523 51.02 72.99 14.08
CA TYR A 523 50.80 74.45 13.98
C TYR A 523 52.01 75.31 14.46
N THR A 524 52.09 76.59 14.06
CA THR A 524 53.19 77.55 14.42
C THR A 524 52.67 78.92 14.93
N PRO A 525 53.30 79.57 15.95
CA PRO A 525 52.89 80.89 16.49
C PRO A 525 53.21 82.10 15.59
N ILE A 526 52.52 83.25 15.79
CA ILE A 526 52.68 84.52 15.03
C ILE A 526 53.44 85.59 15.88
N ALA A 527 54.35 86.43 15.32
CA ALA A 527 55.21 87.44 16.03
C ALA A 527 54.99 88.94 15.60
N ILE A 528 55.25 89.95 16.47
CA ILE A 528 54.92 91.40 16.29
C ILE A 528 56.12 92.36 16.64
N SER A 529 56.33 93.48 15.91
CA SER A 529 57.36 94.55 16.11
C SER A 529 56.88 95.79 16.94
N ALA A 530 57.79 96.55 17.58
CA ALA A 530 57.50 97.79 18.36
C ALA A 530 57.62 99.11 17.55
N LEU A 531 57.10 100.22 18.10
CA LEU A 531 57.22 101.58 17.54
C LEU A 531 58.51 102.31 18.05
N PRO A 532 59.05 103.32 17.32
CA PRO A 532 60.30 103.98 17.66
C PRO A 532 60.25 104.85 18.94
N VAL A 533 61.42 105.06 19.57
CA VAL A 533 61.62 105.96 20.72
C VAL A 533 62.42 107.18 20.25
N THR A 534 61.96 108.39 20.55
CA THR A 534 62.59 109.65 20.10
C THR A 534 63.23 110.39 21.27
N VAL A 535 64.46 110.85 21.10
CA VAL A 535 65.26 111.55 22.11
C VAL A 535 65.48 112.99 21.70
N ASN A 536 64.97 113.94 22.48
CA ASN A 536 65.01 115.36 22.16
C ASN A 536 65.96 116.12 23.09
N TYR A 537 66.60 117.17 22.57
CA TYR A 537 67.51 118.05 23.30
C TYR A 537 66.98 119.48 23.28
N LEU A 538 66.36 119.90 24.38
CA LEU A 538 65.55 121.12 24.44
C LEU A 538 66.13 122.14 25.43
N ASP A 539 65.87 123.43 25.22
CA ASP A 539 66.14 124.45 26.25
C ASP A 539 65.03 124.52 27.32
N GLU A 540 65.22 125.36 28.35
CA GLU A 540 64.24 125.56 29.44
C GLU A 540 62.83 125.97 28.98
N ASN A 541 62.70 126.50 27.75
CA ASN A 541 61.42 126.90 27.16
C ASN A 541 60.87 125.83 26.19
N GLY A 542 61.51 124.66 26.11
CA GLY A 542 61.11 123.56 25.24
C GLY A 542 61.54 123.70 23.79
N LYS A 543 62.41 124.66 23.44
CA LYS A 543 62.90 124.81 22.06
C LYS A 543 64.02 123.80 21.80
N GLU A 544 63.95 123.08 20.68
CA GLU A 544 65.02 122.18 20.24
C GLU A 544 66.29 122.97 19.94
N ILE A 545 67.37 122.57 20.62
CA ILE A 545 68.69 123.21 20.53
C ILE A 545 69.75 122.29 19.89
N ALA A 546 69.40 121.03 19.65
CA ALA A 546 70.17 120.09 18.84
C ALA A 546 69.26 118.99 18.28
N ASP A 547 69.62 118.42 17.13
CA ASP A 547 68.81 117.41 16.44
C ASP A 547 68.51 116.19 17.33
N SER A 548 67.22 115.83 17.33
CA SER A 548 66.67 114.67 18.01
C SER A 548 67.10 113.34 17.38
N VAL A 549 67.19 112.29 18.19
CA VAL A 549 67.65 110.95 17.78
C VAL A 549 66.52 109.93 17.89
N VAL A 550 66.32 109.11 16.86
CA VAL A 550 65.31 108.04 16.87
C VAL A 550 65.97 106.68 17.06
N LEU A 551 65.49 105.91 18.03
CA LEU A 551 65.88 104.53 18.29
C LEU A 551 64.75 103.58 17.85
N ASN A 552 65.10 102.42 17.29
CA ASN A 552 64.17 101.36 16.88
C ASN A 552 64.55 100.04 17.57
N GLY A 553 63.55 99.23 17.95
CA GLY A 553 63.72 97.92 18.58
C GLY A 553 62.42 97.11 18.63
N ARG A 554 62.42 95.95 19.28
CA ARG A 554 61.24 95.06 19.47
C ARG A 554 60.58 95.28 20.82
N VAL A 555 59.27 94.99 20.96
CA VAL A 555 58.55 95.15 22.24
C VAL A 555 59.26 94.34 23.33
N GLY A 556 59.75 95.03 24.37
CA GLY A 556 60.48 94.45 25.50
C GLY A 556 62.01 94.53 25.42
N GLU A 557 62.61 94.97 24.30
CA GLU A 557 64.07 95.22 24.21
C GLU A 557 64.45 96.53 24.90
N ALA A 558 65.60 96.57 25.59
CA ALA A 558 66.05 97.74 26.34
C ALA A 558 66.76 98.79 25.45
N TYR A 559 66.63 100.06 25.80
CA TYR A 559 67.40 101.17 25.25
C TYR A 559 68.00 102.06 26.36
N ASN A 560 69.08 102.76 26.03
CA ASN A 560 69.74 103.75 26.87
C ASN A 560 70.12 104.96 26.02
N THR A 561 69.90 106.17 26.55
CA THR A 561 70.21 107.43 25.89
C THR A 561 71.14 108.27 26.76
N LEU A 562 71.97 109.09 26.13
CA LEU A 562 72.90 109.99 26.82
C LEU A 562 72.64 111.45 26.42
N ALA A 563 72.94 112.35 27.35
CA ALA A 563 72.97 113.79 27.08
C ALA A 563 74.07 114.12 26.06
N LYS A 564 73.82 115.10 25.20
CA LYS A 564 74.82 115.66 24.28
C LYS A 564 75.47 116.89 24.93
N GLU A 565 76.77 117.08 24.74
CA GLU A 565 77.37 118.40 24.99
C GLU A 565 76.94 119.35 23.87
N ILE A 566 76.33 120.48 24.23
CA ILE A 566 75.80 121.47 23.30
C ILE A 566 76.45 122.81 23.62
N ASP A 567 77.22 123.35 22.67
CA ASP A 567 78.02 124.56 22.88
C ASP A 567 77.15 125.77 23.28
N GLY A 568 77.61 126.51 24.28
CA GLY A 568 76.86 127.62 24.87
C GLY A 568 75.66 127.23 25.77
N TYR A 569 75.42 125.95 26.02
CA TYR A 569 74.35 125.45 26.91
C TYR A 569 74.89 124.46 27.96
N THR A 570 74.37 124.52 29.18
CA THR A 570 74.66 123.55 30.25
C THR A 570 73.44 122.67 30.49
N LEU A 571 73.61 121.34 30.51
CA LEU A 571 72.55 120.41 30.86
C LEU A 571 72.08 120.67 32.29
N ILE A 572 70.77 120.84 32.48
CA ILE A 572 70.19 121.03 33.81
C ILE A 572 69.22 119.93 34.21
N LYS A 573 68.68 119.16 33.25
CA LYS A 573 67.78 118.03 33.56
C LYS A 573 67.99 116.85 32.63
N THR A 574 68.32 115.71 33.23
CA THR A 574 68.27 114.39 32.60
C THR A 574 66.88 113.78 32.85
N PRO A 575 66.18 113.29 31.81
CA PRO A 575 64.87 112.66 31.95
C PRO A 575 65.00 111.30 32.67
N THR A 576 63.99 110.96 33.47
CA THR A 576 63.99 109.71 34.26
C THR A 576 63.85 108.46 33.39
N ASN A 577 63.29 108.59 32.18
CA ASN A 577 63.15 107.53 31.18
C ASN A 577 64.30 107.50 30.16
N ALA A 578 65.47 108.08 30.48
CA ALA A 578 66.69 107.95 29.67
C ALA A 578 67.13 106.48 29.45
N ASN A 579 66.69 105.57 30.32
CA ASN A 579 66.80 104.13 30.15
C ASN A 579 65.41 103.51 30.23
N GLY A 580 65.08 102.59 29.32
CA GLY A 580 63.75 101.99 29.24
C GLY A 580 63.71 100.77 28.33
N VAL A 581 62.51 100.29 28.01
CA VAL A 581 62.26 99.24 27.02
C VAL A 581 61.32 99.74 25.93
N PHE A 582 61.53 99.31 24.69
CA PHE A 582 60.62 99.57 23.58
C PHE A 582 59.25 98.97 23.89
N SER A 583 58.18 99.74 23.71
CA SER A 583 56.81 99.29 23.89
C SER A 583 56.02 99.37 22.59
N ALA A 584 54.77 98.92 22.61
CA ALA A 584 53.86 99.09 21.48
C ALA A 584 53.38 100.55 21.31
N GLU A 585 53.76 101.45 22.21
CA GLU A 585 53.43 102.89 22.18
C GLU A 585 54.70 103.70 21.89
N ALA A 586 54.59 104.81 21.14
CA ALA A 586 55.73 105.68 20.88
C ALA A 586 56.15 106.41 22.17
N GLN A 587 57.46 106.49 22.44
CA GLN A 587 58.01 107.11 23.65
C GLN A 587 58.93 108.29 23.30
N SER A 588 58.93 109.33 24.14
CA SER A 588 59.77 110.53 23.99
C SER A 588 60.65 110.76 25.23
N ILE A 589 61.90 111.15 25.03
CA ILE A 589 62.91 111.33 26.08
C ILE A 589 63.55 112.72 25.91
N ASP A 590 63.29 113.63 26.84
CA ASP A 590 63.68 115.04 26.68
C ASP A 590 64.77 115.46 27.68
N TYR A 591 65.96 115.77 27.17
CA TYR A 591 67.04 116.39 27.94
C TYR A 591 66.91 117.92 27.90
N ILE A 592 66.91 118.57 29.06
CA ILE A 592 66.70 120.02 29.16
C ILE A 592 67.99 120.75 29.55
N TYR A 593 68.33 121.79 28.80
CA TYR A 593 69.56 122.59 28.96
C TYR A 593 69.25 124.07 29.19
N ARG A 594 70.18 124.77 29.85
CA ARG A 594 70.14 126.21 30.11
C ARG A 594 71.26 126.91 29.34
N LYS A 595 70.96 128.02 28.68
CA LYS A 595 71.97 128.82 27.95
C LYS A 595 72.94 129.50 28.93
N ASN A 596 74.24 129.38 28.67
CA ASN A 596 75.29 129.95 29.50
C ASN A 596 75.34 131.48 29.34
N LYS A 597 75.51 132.23 30.45
CA LYS A 597 75.67 133.70 30.42
C LYS A 597 77.12 134.09 30.08
N PRO A 598 77.37 135.21 29.37
CA PRO A 598 78.71 135.59 28.94
C PRO A 598 79.61 135.97 30.14
N VAL A 599 80.80 135.36 30.21
CA VAL A 599 81.84 135.65 31.21
C VAL A 599 82.87 136.60 30.59
N VAL A 600 83.12 137.75 31.23
CA VAL A 600 84.25 138.66 30.95
C VAL A 600 85.12 138.76 32.20
N ILE A 601 86.17 137.95 32.27
CA ILE A 601 87.39 138.12 33.09
C ILE A 601 88.48 137.38 32.26
N VAL A 602 89.67 137.89 31.88
CA VAL A 602 90.78 138.53 32.61
C VAL A 602 91.81 139.04 31.57
N ASN A 603 92.77 139.89 31.96
CA ASN A 603 94.10 139.94 31.32
C ASN A 603 95.14 140.43 32.36
N PRO A 604 96.44 140.02 32.33
CA PRO A 604 97.14 138.77 31.95
C PRO A 604 97.89 138.20 33.21
N PRO A 605 98.96 137.36 33.19
CA PRO A 605 99.66 136.62 32.13
C PRO A 605 99.88 135.11 32.38
N ILE A 606 100.31 134.48 31.28
CA ILE A 606 100.89 133.14 31.03
C ILE A 606 101.77 132.57 32.17
N LYS A 607 101.52 131.34 32.66
CA LYS A 607 102.16 130.07 32.24
C LYS A 607 101.85 128.92 33.24
N ASN A 608 101.36 127.81 32.67
CA ASN A 608 101.36 126.41 33.14
C ASN A 608 102.67 125.95 33.85
N PRO A 609 102.74 124.72 34.43
CA PRO A 609 101.70 123.75 34.84
C PRO A 609 101.96 123.15 36.27
N ILE A 610 101.22 122.08 36.64
CA ILE A 610 101.66 120.87 37.42
C ILE A 610 100.95 120.61 38.80
N ILE A 611 100.62 119.32 39.04
CA ILE A 611 100.47 118.58 40.35
C ILE A 611 99.14 118.78 41.13
N LYS A 612 98.50 117.82 41.84
CA LYS A 612 98.61 116.35 42.11
C LYS A 612 97.62 116.03 43.27
N ILE A 613 97.41 114.73 43.55
CA ILE A 613 97.07 114.10 44.87
C ILE A 613 95.60 114.31 45.34
N ASP A 614 94.72 113.30 45.43
CA ASP A 614 94.68 112.04 46.22
C ASP A 614 93.97 112.20 47.59
N SER A 615 93.34 111.09 48.02
CA SER A 615 92.65 110.78 49.29
C SER A 615 91.17 111.21 49.32
N SER A 616 90.17 110.42 49.71
CA SER A 616 90.12 109.18 50.50
C SER A 616 88.69 108.60 50.54
N THR A 617 88.57 107.27 50.65
CA THR A 617 87.45 106.44 51.22
C THR A 617 86.08 106.49 50.51
N ASN A 618 85.26 105.44 50.40
CA ASN A 618 85.06 104.21 51.18
C ASN A 618 84.11 103.25 50.39
N VAL A 619 84.23 101.94 50.65
CA VAL A 619 83.12 100.94 50.79
C VAL A 619 82.51 100.19 49.57
N ILE A 620 82.78 98.85 49.53
CA ILE A 620 81.88 97.65 49.36
C ILE A 620 81.08 97.56 48.01
N LYS A 621 80.96 96.47 47.21
CA LYS A 621 80.86 95.00 47.40
C LYS A 621 80.92 94.22 46.06
N GLU A 622 81.26 92.91 46.13
CA GLU A 622 80.78 91.73 45.33
C GLU A 622 80.42 91.91 43.85
N GLU A 623 81.18 91.34 42.92
CA GLU A 623 81.21 89.94 42.40
C GLU A 623 80.63 89.90 40.99
N THR A 624 81.43 89.47 40.01
CA THR A 624 81.01 88.58 38.92
C THR A 624 82.25 88.13 38.14
N SER A 625 82.25 86.83 37.83
CA SER A 625 83.35 86.04 37.30
C SER A 625 83.51 86.17 35.79
N VAL A 626 84.73 85.85 35.33
CA VAL A 626 85.27 86.15 34.01
C VAL A 626 85.65 84.85 33.30
N LEU A 627 85.00 84.58 32.16
CA LEU A 627 85.52 84.00 30.89
C LEU A 627 86.17 82.57 30.90
N PRO A 628 86.65 82.00 29.76
CA PRO A 628 85.87 81.42 28.65
C PRO A 628 86.50 80.13 28.03
N LYS A 629 85.95 79.68 26.88
CA LYS A 629 86.53 78.79 25.81
C LYS A 629 86.71 77.30 26.18
N THR A 630 86.62 76.28 25.31
CA THR A 630 86.39 76.01 23.87
C THR A 630 86.39 74.48 23.76
N GLY A 631 85.79 73.87 22.72
CA GLY A 631 86.27 72.58 22.22
C GLY A 631 85.20 71.56 21.84
N ASP A 632 85.28 71.14 20.58
CA ASP A 632 84.51 70.13 19.87
C ASP A 632 84.42 68.76 20.56
N SER A 633 83.29 68.05 20.41
CA SER A 633 83.18 66.83 19.59
C SER A 633 81.89 66.05 19.92
N ASN A 634 81.15 65.74 18.85
CA ASN A 634 80.01 64.83 18.70
C ASN A 634 80.38 63.37 19.12
N PRO A 635 79.47 62.36 19.11
CA PRO A 635 78.00 62.31 19.33
C PRO A 635 77.61 61.22 20.38
N TYR A 636 76.30 60.98 20.51
CA TYR A 636 75.58 59.82 21.08
C TYR A 636 74.92 60.04 22.44
N ASN A 637 73.71 60.60 22.38
CA ASN A 637 72.70 60.55 23.42
C ASN A 637 71.82 59.30 23.23
N ASP A 638 71.79 58.47 24.27
CA ASP A 638 70.63 58.18 25.09
C ASP A 638 69.28 57.78 24.45
N PHE A 639 68.96 56.51 24.72
CA PHE A 639 67.90 56.10 25.65
C PHE A 639 66.46 55.96 25.13
N LEU A 640 65.96 54.76 25.47
CA LEU A 640 64.57 54.32 25.66
C LEU A 640 63.65 54.05 24.45
N ALA A 641 63.34 52.76 24.36
CA ALA A 641 62.00 52.16 24.25
C ALA A 641 61.12 52.51 23.04
N GLY A 642 60.72 51.46 22.31
CA GLY A 642 59.54 51.52 21.47
C GLY A 642 59.51 50.48 20.35
N ILE A 643 58.91 49.33 20.65
CA ILE A 643 57.82 48.70 19.90
C ILE A 643 57.95 48.56 18.36
N LEU A 644 57.96 47.28 17.94
CA LEU A 644 57.33 46.67 16.75
C LEU A 644 57.74 47.19 15.35
N LEU A 645 58.17 46.25 14.48
CA LEU A 645 57.38 45.77 13.33
C LEU A 645 58.21 44.90 12.35
N LEU A 646 57.50 43.92 11.77
CA LEU A 646 57.55 43.46 10.38
C LEU A 646 58.80 42.74 9.84
N SER A 647 58.57 41.54 9.33
CA SER A 647 58.51 41.21 7.89
C SER A 647 58.95 39.75 7.68
N SER A 648 58.00 38.85 7.44
CA SER A 648 57.63 38.32 6.12
C SER A 648 58.71 37.45 5.48
N ALA A 649 58.49 36.14 5.61
CA ALA A 649 59.14 35.11 4.85
C ALA A 649 58.56 35.03 3.43
N MET A 650 59.48 35.20 2.49
CA MET A 650 59.67 34.44 1.26
C MET A 650 58.76 33.21 0.99
N PHE A 651 58.30 33.21 -0.26
CA PHE A 651 58.43 32.11 -1.22
C PHE A 651 57.47 30.91 -1.19
N LEU A 652 56.71 30.86 -2.29
CA LEU A 652 56.59 29.74 -3.22
C LEU A 652 55.88 28.44 -2.79
N TRP A 653 54.82 28.21 -3.55
CA TRP A 653 54.65 27.04 -4.44
C TRP A 653 54.14 25.75 -3.80
N LYS A 654 52.96 25.38 -4.30
CA LYS A 654 52.76 24.22 -5.18
C LYS A 654 51.81 23.16 -4.62
N ASN A 655 50.83 22.91 -5.49
CA ASN A 655 50.23 21.62 -5.82
C ASN A 655 49.07 21.05 -4.98
N HIS A 656 48.00 20.84 -5.76
CA HIS A 656 47.05 19.73 -5.75
C HIS A 656 46.16 19.57 -4.51
N LYS A 657 44.87 19.84 -4.72
CA LYS A 657 43.97 18.81 -5.26
C LYS A 657 42.88 19.44 -6.12
#